data_AF-A0A2I0G0W8-F1
#
_entry.id   AF-A0A2I0G0W8-F1
#
_cell.length_a   1.000
_cell.length_b   1.000
_cell.length_c   1.000
_cell.angle_alpha   90.00
_cell.angle_beta   90.00
_cell.angle_gamma   90.00
#
_symmetry.space_group_name_H-M   'P 1'
#
loop_
_entity.id
_entity.type
_entity.pdbx_description
1 polymer ?
#
loop_
_entity_poly.entity_id
_entity_poly.type
_entity_poly.pdbx_seq_one_letter_code
_entity_poly.pdbx_strand_id
1 'polypeptide(L)'
;MKPSTFQRHAQAFIQHLNESQHWLAEQRQRDERWQHTSTLLSPQLHRAQSRTGQLQEAAAQPFTLGILGYSARGKQALQQHIVHADPAWQQCVQLLSPGRSVAIRLSSALKIRDQEVQLTLLSQADVIAVLSALSPRVWREADEPKLHEHLQTLERRSQHESQPGMDEAAVAALWQQCRLMNTSSAVLDRAFWPRALRLVPWLTADDRQHLFRVLWQDELRCLAHCQRAFQALETLSECRMLWLSLTLFNAQDPLSMAGRAAHIPLSVVPVINGQRARARTITQSELSLLAAELRVPQDAARENGCAKPLDVLVLPAGGHFDLSPLEADTLALAAAKSRWLLARASWAQQCDMLMIATAATQREQAMQMGQALWRWQQDRDVQVGDKPAIIWCLSQWDQRVVQAENFDSAVQRAVGTAGEQWGAMLTSEPRDVTRMLNWLTPNVDTTRRMARLATRLAALRADVCDRLLSPLLMDEQQLSLSHKKQIAEQLLKTLQKRAGIHGEMLESMVPPREQIRAWWQQDAHSLFTADGDDHDVLSGAGDWGLDIDLFASSTATAAAPVAAISRDRSREQAQAMLNLWLAHLQTRVENHALLSRLTLDPQTVALLMQETAVAIQRLKIVDLLAASVARTAQEGSDALRRVERQTQCVLSVMGDFVAWLGFQQVAESARPASRVNQGHPIFARPPQQTQLWDAGKRLTRLEARPVNTTAFYIYDWLVALNTLIEQNAGYSATPLPGEARDQLAVLLAGLQG
;
A
#
# COMPACT_ATOMS: atom_id res chain seq x y z
N MET A 1 -18.12 12.95 21.03
CA MET A 1 -17.93 14.08 20.10
C MET A 1 -19.10 14.12 19.10
N LYS A 2 -19.66 15.30 18.78
CA LYS A 2 -20.75 15.41 17.79
C LYS A 2 -20.22 15.23 16.35
N PRO A 3 -21.00 14.65 15.41
CA PRO A 3 -20.57 14.45 14.02
C PRO A 3 -20.11 15.72 13.31
N SER A 4 -20.81 16.85 13.51
CA SER A 4 -20.44 18.14 12.91
C SER A 4 -19.11 18.70 13.42
N THR A 5 -18.75 18.43 14.67
CA THR A 5 -17.42 18.79 15.21
C THR A 5 -16.34 17.89 14.61
N PHE A 6 -16.60 16.58 14.49
CA PHE A 6 -15.69 15.67 13.81
C PHE A 6 -15.40 16.12 12.36
N GLN A 7 -16.46 16.45 11.61
CA GLN A 7 -16.32 16.87 10.22
C GLN A 7 -15.46 18.13 10.07
N ARG A 8 -15.63 19.11 10.96
CA ARG A 8 -14.79 20.32 10.97
C ARG A 8 -13.32 19.99 11.25
N HIS A 9 -13.03 19.14 12.23
CA HIS A 9 -11.65 18.73 12.53
C HIS A 9 -11.02 17.95 11.38
N ALA A 10 -11.75 17.00 10.78
CA ALA A 10 -11.27 16.24 9.63
C ALA A 10 -11.02 17.14 8.42
N GLN A 11 -11.91 18.09 8.15
CA GLN A 11 -11.75 19.05 7.05
C GLN A 11 -10.55 19.98 7.27
N ALA A 12 -10.35 20.49 8.49
CA ALA A 12 -9.17 21.27 8.84
C ALA A 12 -7.89 20.44 8.66
N PHE A 13 -7.88 19.17 9.08
CA PHE A 13 -6.73 18.29 8.89
C PHE A 13 -6.42 18.04 7.40
N ILE A 14 -7.44 17.82 6.56
CA ILE A 14 -7.26 17.71 5.10
C ILE A 14 -6.64 18.98 4.51
N GLN A 15 -7.10 20.16 4.94
CA GLN A 15 -6.55 21.42 4.46
C GLN A 15 -5.06 21.55 4.78
N HIS A 16 -4.66 21.30 6.03
CA HIS A 16 -3.25 21.37 6.42
C HIS A 16 -2.39 20.28 5.74
N LEU A 17 -2.96 19.10 5.44
CA LEU A 17 -2.27 18.08 4.64
C LEU A 17 -2.00 18.58 3.21
N ASN A 18 -2.94 19.30 2.60
CA ASN A 18 -2.75 19.90 1.27
C ASN A 18 -1.68 20.99 1.30
N GLU A 19 -1.70 21.84 2.32
CA GLU A 19 -0.68 22.88 2.53
C GLU A 19 0.71 22.24 2.70
N SER A 20 0.80 21.13 3.44
CA SER A 20 2.04 20.36 3.61
C SER A 20 2.55 19.72 2.31
N GLN A 21 1.65 19.21 1.47
CA GLN A 21 1.99 18.69 0.14
C GLN A 21 2.51 19.80 -0.77
N HIS A 22 1.88 20.98 -0.75
CA HIS A 22 2.31 22.13 -1.53
C HIS A 22 3.69 22.62 -1.09
N TRP A 23 3.91 22.76 0.22
CA TRP A 23 5.21 23.12 0.79
C TRP A 23 6.31 22.12 0.37
N LEU A 24 6.03 20.81 0.41
CA LEU A 24 6.96 19.78 -0.02
C LEU A 24 7.33 19.90 -1.50
N ALA A 25 6.37 20.28 -2.35
CA ALA A 25 6.60 20.51 -3.78
C ALA A 25 7.48 21.75 -4.01
N GLU A 26 7.28 22.83 -3.25
CA GLU A 26 8.14 24.02 -3.31
C GLU A 26 9.58 23.74 -2.89
N GLN A 27 9.79 23.00 -1.78
CA GLN A 27 11.15 22.66 -1.32
C GLN A 27 11.90 21.81 -2.35
N ARG A 28 11.20 20.89 -3.02
CA ARG A 28 11.77 20.08 -4.11
C ARG A 28 12.25 20.93 -5.28
N GLN A 29 11.61 22.06 -5.58
CA GLN A 29 12.03 22.97 -6.65
C GLN A 29 13.25 23.81 -6.23
N ARG A 30 13.40 24.11 -4.93
CA ARG A 30 14.48 24.95 -4.41
C ARG A 30 15.80 24.20 -4.23
N ASP A 31 15.76 22.95 -3.79
CA ASP A 31 16.96 22.15 -3.51
C ASP A 31 16.78 20.69 -3.96
N GLU A 32 17.70 20.22 -4.81
CA GLU A 32 17.70 18.86 -5.34
C GLU A 32 17.78 17.78 -4.26
N ARG A 33 18.35 18.09 -3.08
CA ARG A 33 18.41 17.15 -1.95
C ARG A 33 17.02 16.75 -1.46
N TRP A 34 16.02 17.62 -1.64
CA TRP A 34 14.63 17.36 -1.28
C TRP A 34 13.90 16.47 -2.26
N GLN A 35 14.45 16.18 -3.44
CA GLN A 35 13.83 15.25 -4.38
C GLN A 35 13.56 13.89 -3.72
N HIS A 36 14.52 13.37 -2.96
CA HIS A 36 14.40 12.07 -2.30
C HIS A 36 13.38 12.08 -1.16
N THR A 37 13.44 13.07 -0.28
CA THR A 37 12.48 13.20 0.83
C THR A 37 11.07 13.44 0.30
N SER A 38 10.93 14.25 -0.75
CA SER A 38 9.67 14.49 -1.44
C SER A 38 9.10 13.21 -2.06
N THR A 39 9.96 12.36 -2.66
CA THR A 39 9.49 11.13 -3.29
C THR A 39 8.90 10.12 -2.32
N LEU A 40 9.35 10.15 -1.07
CA LEU A 40 8.91 9.23 -0.01
C LEU A 40 7.71 9.78 0.76
N LEU A 41 7.72 11.08 1.11
CA LEU A 41 6.66 11.70 1.90
C LEU A 41 5.38 11.98 1.11
N SER A 42 5.48 12.38 -0.16
CA SER A 42 4.30 12.73 -0.97
C SER A 42 3.25 11.60 -0.99
N PRO A 43 3.60 10.33 -1.32
CA PRO A 43 2.63 9.23 -1.27
C PRO A 43 2.00 9.01 0.11
N GLN A 44 2.76 9.21 1.19
CA GLN A 44 2.25 9.03 2.55
C GLN A 44 1.26 10.13 2.93
N LEU A 45 1.54 11.38 2.55
CA LEU A 45 0.62 12.50 2.76
C LEU A 45 -0.68 12.33 1.95
N HIS A 46 -0.61 11.89 0.69
CA HIS A 46 -1.83 11.59 -0.09
C HIS A 46 -2.65 10.44 0.52
N ARG A 47 -1.98 9.40 1.05
CA ARG A 47 -2.68 8.33 1.77
C ARG A 47 -3.36 8.85 3.04
N ALA A 48 -2.70 9.70 3.81
CA ALA A 48 -3.29 10.31 5.01
C ALA A 48 -4.49 11.21 4.67
N GLN A 49 -4.39 12.00 3.60
CA GLN A 49 -5.47 12.84 3.10
C GLN A 49 -6.68 12.00 2.67
N SER A 50 -6.45 10.99 1.83
CA SER A 50 -7.50 10.05 1.40
C SER A 50 -8.16 9.34 2.58
N ARG A 51 -7.36 8.89 3.55
CA ARG A 51 -7.84 8.25 4.78
C ARG A 51 -8.70 9.19 5.62
N THR A 52 -8.31 10.45 5.75
CA THR A 52 -9.08 11.45 6.49
C THR A 52 -10.43 11.73 5.82
N GLY A 53 -10.45 11.88 4.50
CA GLY A 53 -11.69 12.07 3.74
C GLY A 53 -12.69 10.92 3.95
N GLN A 54 -12.19 9.68 3.97
CA GLN A 54 -13.04 8.51 4.26
C GLN A 54 -13.58 8.49 5.69
N LEU A 55 -12.76 8.86 6.68
CA LEU A 55 -13.24 8.98 8.05
C LEU A 55 -14.30 10.08 8.19
N GLN A 56 -14.17 11.17 7.44
CA GLN A 56 -15.16 12.25 7.36
C GLN A 56 -16.48 11.77 6.76
N GLU A 57 -16.43 11.03 5.64
CA GLU A 57 -17.60 10.40 5.04
C GLU A 57 -18.26 9.39 5.97
N ALA A 58 -17.46 8.55 6.66
CA ALA A 58 -17.95 7.60 7.65
C ALA A 58 -18.64 8.31 8.81
N ALA A 59 -18.10 9.44 9.30
CA ALA A 59 -18.73 10.20 10.38
C ALA A 59 -20.09 10.82 9.98
N ALA A 60 -20.33 11.03 8.69
CA ALA A 60 -21.60 11.55 8.17
C ALA A 60 -22.71 10.48 8.10
N GLN A 61 -22.35 9.20 8.14
CA GLN A 61 -23.29 8.09 8.00
C GLN A 61 -23.80 7.62 9.37
N PRO A 62 -25.07 7.17 9.47
CA PRO A 62 -25.61 6.57 10.69
C PRO A 62 -24.97 5.20 10.94
N PHE A 63 -25.16 4.68 12.15
CA PHE A 63 -24.65 3.35 12.53
C PHE A 63 -25.07 2.31 11.48
N THR A 64 -24.12 1.56 10.93
CA THR A 64 -24.39 0.66 9.81
C THR A 64 -24.05 -0.77 10.18
N LEU A 65 -25.02 -1.65 10.02
CA LEU A 65 -24.85 -3.09 10.10
C LEU A 65 -24.57 -3.65 8.71
N GLY A 66 -23.41 -4.30 8.54
CA GLY A 66 -23.05 -5.01 7.32
C GLY A 66 -23.56 -6.44 7.33
N ILE A 67 -24.21 -6.89 6.26
CA ILE A 67 -24.60 -8.29 6.06
C ILE A 67 -23.73 -8.85 4.92
N LEU A 68 -23.00 -9.94 5.20
CA LEU A 68 -22.09 -10.58 4.23
C LEU A 68 -22.31 -12.09 4.18
N GLY A 69 -21.87 -12.72 3.09
CA GLY A 69 -21.87 -14.17 2.95
C GLY A 69 -22.54 -14.69 1.68
N TYR A 70 -22.32 -15.98 1.44
CA TYR A 70 -22.64 -16.69 0.21
C TYR A 70 -24.07 -17.25 0.17
N SER A 71 -24.83 -17.20 1.28
CA SER A 71 -26.26 -17.57 1.30
C SER A 71 -27.12 -16.37 0.89
N ALA A 72 -27.63 -16.34 -0.35
CA ALA A 72 -28.48 -15.23 -0.81
C ALA A 72 -29.78 -15.14 0.01
N ARG A 73 -30.43 -16.29 0.22
CA ARG A 73 -31.66 -16.41 1.02
C ARG A 73 -31.41 -16.06 2.47
N GLY A 74 -30.30 -16.51 3.05
CA GLY A 74 -29.89 -16.15 4.40
C GLY A 74 -29.70 -14.64 4.57
N LYS A 75 -29.01 -13.98 3.63
CA LYS A 75 -28.85 -12.51 3.66
C LYS A 75 -30.19 -11.77 3.54
N GLN A 76 -31.09 -12.23 2.67
CA GLN A 76 -32.40 -11.60 2.49
C GLN A 76 -33.26 -11.75 3.74
N ALA A 77 -33.28 -12.94 4.33
CA ALA A 77 -34.01 -13.16 5.57
C ALA A 77 -33.47 -12.28 6.71
N LEU A 78 -32.15 -12.21 6.88
CA LEU A 78 -31.53 -11.32 7.88
C LEU A 78 -31.87 -9.85 7.64
N GLN A 79 -31.79 -9.39 6.39
CA GLN A 79 -32.18 -8.03 6.03
C GLN A 79 -33.64 -7.77 6.44
N GLN A 80 -34.56 -8.65 6.06
CA GLN A 80 -35.99 -8.51 6.38
C GLN A 80 -36.30 -8.61 7.88
N HIS A 81 -35.54 -9.39 8.65
CA HIS A 81 -35.71 -9.45 10.11
C HIS A 81 -35.29 -8.14 10.81
N ILE A 82 -34.32 -7.41 10.25
CA ILE A 82 -33.73 -6.23 10.91
C ILE A 82 -34.36 -4.93 10.40
N VAL A 83 -34.48 -4.75 9.09
CA VAL A 83 -35.01 -3.54 8.45
C VAL A 83 -35.82 -3.91 7.21
N HIS A 84 -37.04 -3.37 7.11
CA HIS A 84 -37.84 -3.49 5.89
C HIS A 84 -37.55 -2.34 4.92
N ALA A 85 -37.49 -2.64 3.63
CA ALA A 85 -37.52 -1.61 2.60
C ALA A 85 -38.95 -1.09 2.44
N ASP A 86 -39.09 0.18 2.04
CA ASP A 86 -40.39 0.73 1.67
C ASP A 86 -41.03 -0.15 0.58
N PRO A 87 -42.32 -0.51 0.71
CA PRO A 87 -43.00 -1.41 -0.22
C PRO A 87 -42.88 -0.98 -1.69
N ALA A 88 -42.83 0.33 -1.98
CA ALA A 88 -42.66 0.81 -3.35
C ALA A 88 -41.27 0.51 -3.95
N TRP A 89 -40.26 0.24 -3.11
CA TRP A 89 -38.88 -0.08 -3.53
C TRP A 89 -38.48 -1.54 -3.33
N GLN A 90 -39.40 -2.39 -2.85
CA GLN A 90 -39.11 -3.79 -2.50
C GLN A 90 -38.49 -4.60 -3.65
N GLN A 91 -38.90 -4.35 -4.89
CA GLN A 91 -38.38 -5.03 -6.09
C GLN A 91 -36.89 -4.76 -6.31
N CYS A 92 -36.42 -3.54 -5.98
CA CYS A 92 -35.01 -3.18 -6.13
C CYS A 92 -34.12 -3.88 -5.09
N VAL A 93 -34.66 -4.16 -3.89
CA VAL A 93 -33.92 -4.72 -2.76
C VAL A 93 -33.88 -6.26 -2.80
N GLN A 94 -34.59 -6.90 -3.72
CA GLN A 94 -34.64 -8.36 -3.82
C GLN A 94 -33.25 -8.98 -4.09
N LEU A 95 -32.64 -9.55 -3.05
CA LEU A 95 -31.27 -10.09 -3.15
C LEU A 95 -31.15 -11.39 -3.98
N LEU A 96 -32.28 -12.02 -4.32
CA LEU A 96 -32.33 -13.34 -4.97
C LEU A 96 -32.04 -13.32 -6.48
N SER A 97 -31.52 -12.21 -7.02
CA SER A 97 -31.11 -12.14 -8.42
C SER A 97 -29.73 -12.77 -8.61
N PRO A 98 -29.59 -13.85 -9.42
CA PRO A 98 -28.29 -14.38 -9.79
C PRO A 98 -27.45 -13.27 -10.43
N GLY A 99 -26.15 -13.23 -10.12
CA GLY A 99 -25.24 -12.27 -10.74
C GLY A 99 -25.33 -10.84 -10.21
N ARG A 100 -26.20 -10.54 -9.24
CA ARG A 100 -26.22 -9.23 -8.58
C ARG A 100 -24.94 -9.02 -7.76
N SER A 101 -24.05 -8.18 -8.26
CA SER A 101 -22.73 -7.89 -7.69
C SER A 101 -22.60 -6.44 -7.18
N VAL A 102 -23.69 -5.93 -6.59
CA VAL A 102 -23.83 -4.55 -6.12
C VAL A 102 -24.16 -4.56 -4.63
N ALA A 103 -23.57 -3.65 -3.85
CA ALA A 103 -23.95 -3.48 -2.46
C ALA A 103 -25.32 -2.79 -2.35
N ILE A 104 -26.17 -3.22 -1.42
CA ILE A 104 -27.49 -2.59 -1.21
C ILE A 104 -27.52 -1.96 0.17
N ARG A 105 -27.68 -0.64 0.23
CA ARG A 105 -27.85 0.11 1.47
C ARG A 105 -29.30 0.51 1.65
N LEU A 106 -29.91 0.00 2.70
CA LEU A 106 -31.17 0.51 3.21
C LEU A 106 -30.83 1.62 4.19
N SER A 107 -31.27 2.85 3.92
CA SER A 107 -30.96 4.01 4.76
C SER A 107 -32.20 4.72 5.25
N SER A 108 -32.22 5.03 6.54
CA SER A 108 -33.26 5.85 7.19
C SER A 108 -33.13 7.34 6.85
N ALA A 109 -31.93 7.78 6.45
CA ALA A 109 -31.62 9.18 6.15
C ALA A 109 -31.94 9.59 4.70
N LEU A 110 -32.34 8.65 3.85
CA LEU A 110 -32.58 8.91 2.44
C LEU A 110 -33.92 9.64 2.24
N LYS A 111 -33.89 10.83 1.64
CA LYS A 111 -35.11 11.54 1.25
C LYS A 111 -35.77 10.81 0.09
N ILE A 112 -37.04 10.45 0.27
CA ILE A 112 -37.87 9.82 -0.76
C ILE A 112 -38.02 10.79 -1.94
N ARG A 113 -37.84 10.28 -3.16
CA ARG A 113 -38.10 10.98 -4.44
C ARG A 113 -38.95 10.09 -5.33
N ASP A 114 -39.80 10.70 -6.16
CA ASP A 114 -40.80 10.00 -6.99
C ASP A 114 -40.16 8.91 -7.86
N GLN A 115 -40.44 7.65 -7.51
CA GLN A 115 -40.14 6.43 -8.29
C GLN A 115 -38.72 6.27 -8.84
N GLU A 116 -37.71 6.76 -8.12
CA GLU A 116 -36.29 6.61 -8.50
C GLU A 116 -35.45 6.04 -7.35
N VAL A 117 -34.32 5.44 -7.70
CA VAL A 117 -33.28 4.97 -6.77
C VAL A 117 -31.94 5.61 -7.08
N GLN A 118 -31.18 5.87 -6.01
CA GLN A 118 -29.83 6.41 -6.11
C GLN A 118 -28.84 5.26 -6.26
N LEU A 119 -28.03 5.30 -7.31
CA LEU A 119 -26.94 4.35 -7.54
C LEU A 119 -25.61 5.08 -7.50
N THR A 120 -24.70 4.59 -6.66
CA THR A 120 -23.28 5.00 -6.66
C THR A 120 -22.52 4.14 -7.66
N LEU A 121 -21.69 4.77 -8.49
CA LEU A 121 -20.85 4.09 -9.46
C LEU A 121 -19.40 3.91 -8.97
N LEU A 122 -18.72 2.94 -9.57
CA LEU A 122 -17.27 2.77 -9.51
C LEU A 122 -16.59 3.90 -10.29
N SER A 123 -15.52 4.47 -9.73
CA SER A 123 -14.60 5.33 -10.47
C SER A 123 -13.66 4.52 -11.37
N GLN A 124 -12.89 5.18 -12.26
CA GLN A 124 -11.84 4.52 -13.05
C GLN A 124 -10.87 3.72 -12.16
N ALA A 125 -10.48 4.30 -11.01
CA ALA A 125 -9.58 3.68 -10.04
C ALA A 125 -10.22 2.44 -9.39
N ASP A 126 -11.51 2.50 -9.08
CA ASP A 126 -12.26 1.38 -8.52
C ASP A 126 -12.35 0.21 -9.50
N VAL A 127 -12.60 0.51 -10.78
CA VAL A 127 -12.62 -0.50 -11.85
C VAL A 127 -11.26 -1.19 -11.98
N ILE A 128 -10.17 -0.42 -12.02
CA ILE A 128 -8.81 -0.97 -12.06
C ILE A 128 -8.54 -1.90 -10.87
N ALA A 129 -8.98 -1.51 -9.66
CA ALA A 129 -8.85 -2.35 -8.48
C ALA A 129 -9.62 -3.67 -8.62
N VAL A 130 -10.86 -3.63 -9.10
CA VAL A 130 -11.68 -4.83 -9.37
C VAL A 130 -10.99 -5.75 -10.37
N LEU A 131 -10.46 -5.20 -11.46
CA LEU A 131 -9.77 -5.98 -12.50
C LEU A 131 -8.46 -6.58 -12.00
N SER A 132 -7.71 -5.88 -11.14
CA SER A 132 -6.52 -6.44 -10.48
C SER A 132 -6.86 -7.69 -9.64
N ALA A 133 -8.08 -7.74 -9.08
CA ALA A 133 -8.55 -8.89 -8.29
C ALA A 133 -9.12 -10.03 -9.15
N LEU A 134 -9.46 -9.76 -10.41
CA LEU A 134 -9.92 -10.76 -11.39
C LEU A 134 -8.75 -11.57 -11.98
N SER A 135 -7.59 -10.92 -12.16
CA SER A 135 -6.42 -11.55 -12.77
C SER A 135 -5.89 -12.73 -11.94
N PRO A 136 -5.45 -13.84 -12.57
CA PRO A 136 -4.95 -15.00 -11.86
C PRO A 136 -3.69 -14.65 -11.06
N ARG A 137 -3.65 -15.10 -9.79
CA ARG A 137 -2.60 -14.77 -8.80
C ARG A 137 -1.22 -15.37 -9.06
N VAL A 138 -0.95 -15.85 -10.28
CA VAL A 138 0.39 -16.27 -10.67
C VAL A 138 1.17 -14.99 -10.94
N TRP A 139 1.66 -14.40 -9.86
CA TRP A 139 2.65 -13.33 -9.93
C TRP A 139 3.87 -13.90 -10.65
N ARG A 140 4.00 -13.62 -11.95
CA ARG A 140 5.33 -13.54 -12.53
C ARG A 140 5.94 -12.32 -11.87
N GLU A 141 7.13 -12.46 -11.27
CA GLU A 141 7.86 -11.29 -10.78
C GLU A 141 7.85 -10.24 -11.89
N ALA A 142 7.28 -9.07 -11.59
CA ALA A 142 7.19 -8.01 -12.58
C ALA A 142 8.62 -7.69 -13.02
N ASP A 143 8.88 -7.80 -14.31
CA ASP A 143 10.19 -7.55 -14.89
C ASP A 143 10.48 -6.04 -14.75
N GLU A 144 11.22 -5.68 -13.70
CA GLU A 144 11.51 -4.30 -13.31
C GLU A 144 12.07 -3.45 -14.46
N PRO A 145 12.96 -3.93 -15.36
CA PRO A 145 13.35 -3.17 -16.56
C PRO A 145 12.19 -2.93 -17.53
N LYS A 146 11.34 -3.93 -17.84
CA LYS A 146 10.17 -3.72 -18.71
C LYS A 146 9.16 -2.76 -18.09
N LEU A 147 8.96 -2.83 -16.78
CA LEU A 147 8.14 -1.87 -16.04
C LEU A 147 8.69 -0.45 -16.19
N HIS A 148 10.00 -0.28 -16.07
CA HIS A 148 10.65 1.01 -16.21
C HIS A 148 10.52 1.57 -17.63
N GLU A 149 10.78 0.76 -18.65
CA GLU A 149 10.61 1.12 -20.07
C GLU A 149 9.17 1.53 -20.39
N HIS A 150 8.20 0.76 -19.88
CA HIS A 150 6.78 1.06 -20.01
C HIS A 150 6.42 2.41 -19.37
N LEU A 151 6.92 2.69 -18.16
CA LEU A 151 6.72 3.97 -17.49
C LEU A 151 7.41 5.14 -18.21
N GLN A 152 8.63 4.96 -18.72
CA GLN A 152 9.31 5.98 -19.52
C GLN A 152 8.55 6.31 -20.81
N THR A 153 8.00 5.29 -21.47
CA THR A 153 7.21 5.48 -22.69
C THR A 153 5.96 6.33 -22.41
N LEU A 154 5.31 6.11 -21.27
CA LEU A 154 4.14 6.88 -20.85
C LEU A 154 4.51 8.28 -20.34
N GLU A 155 5.66 8.44 -19.69
CA GLU A 155 6.22 9.75 -19.34
C GLU A 155 6.39 10.63 -20.58
N ARG A 156 6.86 10.08 -21.70
CA ARG A 156 6.98 10.82 -22.97
C ARG A 156 5.62 11.20 -23.59
N ARG A 157 4.52 10.56 -23.16
CA ARG A 157 3.15 10.83 -23.63
C ARG A 157 2.35 11.70 -22.68
N SER A 158 2.96 12.19 -21.59
CA SER A 158 2.29 13.06 -20.63
C SER A 158 1.82 14.35 -21.31
N GLN A 159 0.59 14.73 -21.02
CA GLN A 159 -0.01 15.97 -21.48
C GLN A 159 0.51 17.16 -20.68
N HIS A 160 0.48 18.34 -21.29
CA HIS A 160 0.89 19.60 -20.64
C HIS A 160 -0.18 20.08 -19.63
N GLU A 161 -1.43 19.65 -19.80
CA GLU A 161 -2.55 19.98 -18.93
C GLU A 161 -3.09 18.73 -18.21
N SER A 162 -3.55 18.93 -16.97
CA SER A 162 -4.16 17.88 -16.16
C SER A 162 -5.44 17.34 -16.81
N GLN A 163 -5.53 16.03 -16.93
CA GLN A 163 -6.64 15.32 -17.54
C GLN A 163 -7.69 14.91 -16.49
N PRO A 164 -9.00 15.05 -16.76
CA PRO A 164 -10.06 14.65 -15.82
C PRO A 164 -10.13 13.12 -15.64
N GLY A 165 -10.75 12.65 -14.56
CA GLY A 165 -11.10 11.23 -14.33
C GLY A 165 -10.32 10.52 -13.22
N MET A 166 -9.03 10.82 -13.05
CA MET A 166 -8.21 10.22 -11.97
C MET A 166 -7.14 11.19 -11.47
N ASP A 167 -7.13 11.44 -10.16
CA ASP A 167 -6.17 12.29 -9.46
C ASP A 167 -5.19 11.46 -8.61
N GLU A 168 -4.19 12.12 -8.02
CA GLU A 168 -3.16 11.49 -7.19
C GLU A 168 -3.76 10.78 -5.97
N ALA A 169 -4.82 11.36 -5.39
CA ALA A 169 -5.54 10.79 -4.26
C ALA A 169 -6.28 9.49 -4.63
N ALA A 170 -6.87 9.42 -5.82
CA ALA A 170 -7.49 8.21 -6.35
C ALA A 170 -6.46 7.10 -6.58
N VAL A 171 -5.27 7.43 -7.10
CA VAL A 171 -4.18 6.45 -7.28
C VAL A 171 -3.65 5.95 -5.93
N ALA A 172 -3.47 6.85 -4.95
CA ALA A 172 -3.07 6.46 -3.60
C ALA A 172 -4.09 5.53 -2.94
N ALA A 173 -5.39 5.80 -3.13
CA ALA A 173 -6.46 4.94 -2.67
C ALA A 173 -6.45 3.58 -3.38
N LEU A 174 -6.31 3.57 -4.71
CA LEU A 174 -6.18 2.36 -5.52
C LEU A 174 -5.01 1.50 -5.06
N TRP A 175 -3.83 2.10 -4.87
CA TRP A 175 -2.65 1.40 -4.35
C TRP A 175 -2.96 0.69 -3.04
N GLN A 176 -3.60 1.39 -2.10
CA GLN A 176 -3.99 0.81 -0.83
C GLN A 176 -5.02 -0.33 -0.99
N GLN A 177 -6.00 -0.19 -1.90
CA GLN A 177 -6.94 -1.27 -2.21
C GLN A 177 -6.22 -2.51 -2.75
N CYS A 178 -5.26 -2.33 -3.66
CA CYS A 178 -4.47 -3.45 -4.18
C CYS A 178 -3.70 -4.15 -3.06
N ARG A 179 -3.13 -3.41 -2.10
CA ARG A 179 -2.50 -4.01 -0.89
C ARG A 179 -3.51 -4.78 -0.04
N LEU A 180 -4.69 -4.22 0.22
CA LEU A 180 -5.76 -4.88 1.00
C LEU A 180 -6.28 -6.15 0.32
N MET A 181 -6.25 -6.21 -1.00
CA MET A 181 -6.63 -7.38 -1.77
C MET A 181 -5.43 -8.29 -2.11
N ASN A 182 -4.23 -8.01 -1.60
CA ASN A 182 -3.00 -8.75 -1.96
C ASN A 182 -2.82 -8.87 -3.48
N THR A 183 -3.22 -7.84 -4.23
CA THR A 183 -3.05 -7.66 -5.68
C THR A 183 -1.96 -6.63 -6.00
N SER A 184 -1.13 -6.26 -5.01
CA SER A 184 0.14 -5.54 -5.22
C SER A 184 1.32 -6.39 -4.75
N SER A 185 2.45 -6.30 -5.45
CA SER A 185 3.71 -6.95 -5.09
C SER A 185 4.72 -5.95 -4.54
N ALA A 186 5.78 -6.44 -3.88
CA ALA A 186 6.84 -5.57 -3.37
C ALA A 186 7.55 -4.77 -4.50
N VAL A 187 7.67 -5.35 -5.70
CA VAL A 187 8.25 -4.67 -6.88
C VAL A 187 7.34 -3.52 -7.32
N LEU A 188 6.02 -3.75 -7.43
CA LEU A 188 5.08 -2.69 -7.80
C LEU A 188 5.04 -1.58 -6.75
N ASP A 189 5.01 -1.94 -5.47
CA ASP A 189 5.04 -0.99 -4.34
C ASP A 189 6.25 -0.06 -4.37
N ARG A 190 7.38 -0.54 -4.86
CA ARG A 190 8.61 0.22 -4.92
C ARG A 190 8.79 0.99 -6.23
N ALA A 191 8.58 0.35 -7.37
CA ALA A 191 8.98 0.86 -8.68
C ALA A 191 7.81 1.44 -9.49
N PHE A 192 6.60 0.89 -9.34
CA PHE A 192 5.44 1.29 -10.12
C PHE A 192 4.64 2.42 -9.46
N TRP A 193 4.11 2.16 -8.26
CA TRP A 193 3.12 3.03 -7.65
C TRP A 193 3.59 4.47 -7.38
N PRO A 194 4.83 4.73 -6.90
CA PRO A 194 5.30 6.10 -6.72
C PRO A 194 5.38 6.92 -8.02
N ARG A 195 5.69 6.27 -9.16
CA ARG A 195 5.70 6.92 -10.49
C ARG A 195 4.28 7.06 -11.04
N ALA A 196 3.48 6.01 -10.95
CA ALA A 196 2.07 6.04 -11.37
C ALA A 196 1.29 7.16 -10.68
N LEU A 197 1.51 7.37 -9.37
CA LEU A 197 0.86 8.44 -8.60
C LEU A 197 1.12 9.83 -9.22
N ARG A 198 2.33 10.09 -9.71
CA ARG A 198 2.69 11.37 -10.35
C ARG A 198 2.25 11.47 -11.80
N LEU A 199 2.19 10.36 -12.52
CA LEU A 199 1.94 10.35 -13.96
C LEU A 199 0.47 10.46 -14.30
N VAL A 200 -0.39 9.77 -13.56
CA VAL A 200 -1.82 9.61 -13.87
C VAL A 200 -2.58 10.92 -14.15
N PRO A 201 -2.37 12.03 -13.38
CA PRO A 201 -3.05 13.29 -13.66
C PRO A 201 -2.78 13.83 -15.06
N TRP A 202 -1.64 13.48 -15.66
CA TRP A 202 -1.17 13.98 -16.96
C TRP A 202 -1.42 13.01 -18.12
N LEU A 203 -2.06 11.86 -17.87
CA LEU A 203 -2.30 10.85 -18.90
C LEU A 203 -3.75 10.90 -19.40
N THR A 204 -3.92 10.63 -20.70
CA THR A 204 -5.24 10.42 -21.32
C THR A 204 -5.91 9.15 -20.79
N ALA A 205 -7.23 8.98 -21.01
CA ALA A 205 -7.94 7.78 -20.59
C ALA A 205 -7.33 6.50 -21.20
N ASP A 206 -6.90 6.53 -22.46
CA ASP A 206 -6.23 5.42 -23.13
C ASP A 206 -4.83 5.15 -22.54
N ASP A 207 -4.03 6.20 -22.32
CA ASP A 207 -2.71 6.02 -21.70
C ASP A 207 -2.81 5.52 -20.25
N ARG A 208 -3.88 5.86 -19.51
CA ARG A 208 -4.15 5.29 -18.17
C ARG A 208 -4.49 3.80 -18.26
N GLN A 209 -5.27 3.37 -19.24
CA GLN A 209 -5.51 1.94 -19.47
C GLN A 209 -4.20 1.20 -19.74
N HIS A 210 -3.32 1.80 -20.55
CA HIS A 210 -1.98 1.27 -20.80
C HIS A 210 -1.11 1.27 -19.55
N LEU A 211 -1.16 2.30 -18.70
CA LEU A 211 -0.40 2.35 -17.45
C LEU A 211 -0.74 1.17 -16.53
N PHE A 212 -2.04 0.92 -16.32
CA PHE A 212 -2.49 -0.05 -15.33
C PHE A 212 -2.56 -1.50 -15.83
N ARG A 213 -2.30 -1.76 -17.12
CA ARG A 213 -2.27 -3.12 -17.69
C ARG A 213 -1.31 -4.09 -16.99
N VAL A 214 -0.28 -3.54 -16.34
CA VAL A 214 0.69 -4.28 -15.53
C VAL A 214 0.00 -5.03 -14.39
N LEU A 215 -1.07 -4.47 -13.80
CA LEU A 215 -1.78 -5.07 -12.67
C LEU A 215 -2.51 -6.38 -13.03
N TRP A 216 -2.79 -6.60 -14.32
CA TRP A 216 -3.40 -7.82 -14.84
C TRP A 216 -2.56 -8.48 -15.93
N GLN A 217 -1.26 -8.17 -16.02
CA GLN A 217 -0.29 -8.79 -16.95
C GLN A 217 -0.78 -8.83 -18.41
N ASP A 218 -1.31 -7.72 -18.92
CA ASP A 218 -1.82 -7.60 -20.30
C ASP A 218 -2.95 -8.58 -20.67
N GLU A 219 -3.66 -9.12 -19.67
CA GLU A 219 -4.78 -10.02 -19.91
C GLU A 219 -5.92 -9.34 -20.69
N LEU A 220 -6.19 -9.84 -21.90
CA LEU A 220 -7.14 -9.25 -22.85
C LEU A 220 -8.56 -9.07 -22.30
N ARG A 221 -9.03 -10.01 -21.46
CA ARG A 221 -10.36 -9.90 -20.84
C ARG A 221 -10.45 -8.70 -19.88
N CYS A 222 -9.40 -8.45 -19.11
CA CYS A 222 -9.34 -7.32 -18.19
C CYS A 222 -9.27 -6.01 -18.97
N LEU A 223 -8.48 -5.97 -20.05
CA LEU A 223 -8.42 -4.81 -20.95
C LEU A 223 -9.80 -4.48 -21.56
N ALA A 224 -10.54 -5.49 -22.05
CA ALA A 224 -11.86 -5.29 -22.63
C ALA A 224 -12.89 -4.76 -21.61
N HIS A 225 -12.83 -5.23 -20.36
CA HIS A 225 -13.67 -4.68 -19.28
C HIS A 225 -13.26 -3.26 -18.91
N CYS A 226 -11.95 -2.97 -18.88
CA CYS A 226 -11.42 -1.64 -18.59
C CYS A 226 -11.89 -0.62 -19.63
N GLN A 227 -11.70 -0.93 -20.92
CA GLN A 227 -12.15 -0.10 -22.05
C GLN A 227 -13.65 0.20 -21.98
N ARG A 228 -14.46 -0.85 -21.79
CA ARG A 228 -15.93 -0.70 -21.68
C ARG A 228 -16.33 0.19 -20.50
N ALA A 229 -15.71 -0.01 -19.34
CA ALA A 229 -16.01 0.78 -18.16
C ALA A 229 -15.60 2.25 -18.34
N PHE A 230 -14.42 2.51 -18.92
CA PHE A 230 -13.92 3.86 -19.14
C PHE A 230 -14.78 4.61 -20.15
N GLN A 231 -15.13 3.97 -21.27
CA GLN A 231 -16.04 4.55 -22.26
C GLN A 231 -17.42 4.89 -21.68
N ALA A 232 -17.95 4.02 -20.81
CA ALA A 232 -19.22 4.28 -20.12
C ALA A 232 -19.09 5.43 -19.11
N LEU A 233 -17.98 5.52 -18.37
CA LEU A 233 -17.72 6.63 -17.45
C LEU A 233 -17.56 7.96 -18.19
N GLU A 234 -16.87 7.99 -19.33
CA GLU A 234 -16.76 9.17 -20.18
C GLU A 234 -18.14 9.62 -20.70
N THR A 235 -18.97 8.67 -21.14
CA THR A 235 -20.35 8.93 -21.57
C THR A 235 -21.19 9.57 -20.46
N LEU A 236 -20.89 9.21 -19.20
CA LEU A 236 -21.53 9.71 -17.99
C LEU A 236 -20.79 10.92 -17.38
N SER A 237 -19.77 11.45 -18.07
CA SER A 237 -18.96 12.59 -17.62
C SER A 237 -18.29 12.35 -16.26
N GLU A 238 -17.75 11.15 -16.05
CA GLU A 238 -17.03 10.72 -14.83
C GLU A 238 -17.85 10.89 -13.53
N CYS A 239 -19.18 10.84 -13.65
CA CYS A 239 -20.06 10.98 -12.50
C CYS A 239 -19.94 9.79 -11.54
N ARG A 240 -20.07 10.05 -10.23
CA ARG A 240 -20.10 8.99 -9.21
C ARG A 240 -21.51 8.54 -8.83
N MET A 241 -22.53 9.22 -9.33
CA MET A 241 -23.91 8.97 -8.91
C MET A 241 -24.90 9.10 -10.05
N LEU A 242 -25.83 8.14 -10.11
CA LEU A 242 -26.94 8.09 -11.04
C LEU A 242 -28.27 8.02 -10.29
N TRP A 243 -29.32 8.52 -10.93
CA TRP A 243 -30.70 8.15 -10.64
C TRP A 243 -31.18 7.12 -11.66
N LEU A 244 -31.81 6.06 -11.16
CA LEU A 244 -32.45 5.02 -11.96
C LEU A 244 -33.95 5.01 -11.68
N SER A 245 -34.76 4.89 -12.74
CA SER A 245 -36.20 4.69 -12.60
C SER A 245 -36.49 3.30 -12.00
N LEU A 246 -37.45 3.23 -11.08
CA LEU A 246 -37.95 1.95 -10.54
C LEU A 246 -38.52 1.05 -11.64
N THR A 247 -39.04 1.61 -12.73
CA THR A 247 -39.59 0.83 -13.86
C THR A 247 -38.56 -0.10 -14.50
N LEU A 248 -37.26 0.21 -14.37
CA LEU A 248 -36.18 -0.65 -14.87
C LEU A 248 -36.11 -2.00 -14.15
N PHE A 249 -36.68 -2.11 -12.94
CA PHE A 249 -36.65 -3.33 -12.11
C PHE A 249 -37.90 -4.22 -12.29
N ASN A 250 -38.89 -3.79 -13.08
CA ASN A 250 -40.16 -4.51 -13.23
C ASN A 250 -40.04 -5.83 -14.01
N ALA A 251 -39.14 -5.89 -15.01
CA ALA A 251 -39.03 -7.02 -15.92
C ALA A 251 -37.81 -7.91 -15.62
N GLN A 252 -36.65 -7.28 -15.46
CA GLN A 252 -35.38 -7.95 -15.17
C GLN A 252 -34.57 -7.07 -14.23
N ASP A 253 -33.56 -7.64 -13.60
CA ASP A 253 -32.65 -6.91 -12.74
C ASP A 253 -31.58 -6.16 -13.57
N PRO A 254 -31.63 -4.81 -13.68
CA PRO A 254 -30.67 -4.05 -14.46
C PRO A 254 -29.25 -4.08 -13.86
N LEU A 255 -29.10 -4.56 -12.61
CA LEU A 255 -27.84 -4.64 -11.89
C LEU A 255 -27.26 -6.06 -11.86
N SER A 256 -27.97 -7.05 -12.40
CA SER A 256 -27.43 -8.39 -12.57
C SER A 256 -26.32 -8.38 -13.62
N MET A 257 -25.19 -9.01 -13.30
CA MET A 257 -24.09 -9.18 -14.23
C MET A 257 -24.55 -10.03 -15.40
N ALA A 258 -24.66 -9.41 -16.56
CA ALA A 258 -25.03 -10.08 -17.78
C ALA A 258 -23.81 -10.61 -18.54
N GLY A 259 -23.97 -11.74 -19.23
CA GLY A 259 -22.94 -12.27 -20.14
C GLY A 259 -22.65 -11.31 -21.31
N ARG A 260 -21.61 -11.62 -22.10
CA ARG A 260 -21.04 -10.72 -23.14
C ARG A 260 -22.02 -10.20 -24.20
N ALA A 261 -23.25 -10.71 -24.30
CA ALA A 261 -24.22 -10.39 -25.35
C ALA A 261 -25.40 -9.49 -24.91
N ALA A 262 -25.51 -9.10 -23.65
CA ALA A 262 -26.64 -8.27 -23.19
C ALA A 262 -26.40 -6.77 -23.42
N HIS A 263 -26.68 -6.31 -24.64
CA HIS A 263 -26.66 -4.88 -25.01
C HIS A 263 -28.01 -4.19 -24.75
N ILE A 264 -28.73 -4.57 -23.68
CA ILE A 264 -30.01 -3.94 -23.36
C ILE A 264 -29.77 -2.46 -23.04
N PRO A 265 -30.28 -1.51 -23.84
CA PRO A 265 -30.07 -0.09 -23.60
C PRO A 265 -30.92 0.37 -22.42
N LEU A 266 -30.30 1.10 -21.49
CA LEU A 266 -30.89 1.63 -20.28
C LEU A 266 -30.74 3.16 -20.28
N SER A 267 -31.83 3.87 -19.99
CA SER A 267 -31.80 5.31 -19.79
C SER A 267 -31.51 5.62 -18.32
N VAL A 268 -30.44 6.36 -18.07
CA VAL A 268 -29.97 6.71 -16.73
C VAL A 268 -29.76 8.21 -16.61
N VAL A 269 -29.97 8.76 -15.40
CA VAL A 269 -29.84 10.21 -15.16
C VAL A 269 -28.60 10.47 -14.30
N PRO A 270 -27.47 10.92 -14.89
CA PRO A 270 -26.27 11.21 -14.12
C PRO A 270 -26.40 12.48 -13.29
N VAL A 271 -25.62 12.53 -12.21
CA VAL A 271 -25.48 13.71 -11.37
C VAL A 271 -24.09 14.29 -11.50
N ILE A 272 -24.02 15.48 -12.09
CA ILE A 272 -22.78 16.20 -12.40
C ILE A 272 -22.77 17.46 -11.54
N ASN A 273 -21.68 17.68 -10.79
CA ASN A 273 -21.52 18.83 -9.87
C ASN A 273 -22.70 18.98 -8.88
N GLY A 274 -23.23 17.85 -8.40
CA GLY A 274 -24.38 17.81 -7.48
C GLY A 274 -25.74 18.09 -8.12
N GLN A 275 -25.80 18.37 -9.43
CA GLN A 275 -27.01 18.66 -10.18
C GLN A 275 -27.41 17.53 -11.12
N ARG A 276 -28.71 17.36 -11.35
CA ARG A 276 -29.23 16.37 -12.30
C ARG A 276 -28.89 16.82 -13.72
N ALA A 277 -28.21 15.96 -14.47
CA ALA A 277 -27.90 16.20 -15.87
C ALA A 277 -28.95 15.55 -16.79
N ARG A 278 -28.80 15.74 -18.11
CA ARG A 278 -29.66 15.11 -19.12
C ARG A 278 -29.48 13.58 -19.07
N ALA A 279 -30.58 12.85 -19.26
CA ALA A 279 -30.56 11.41 -19.37
C ALA A 279 -29.59 10.94 -20.47
N ARG A 280 -28.78 9.93 -20.14
CA ARG A 280 -27.81 9.27 -21.02
C ARG A 280 -28.24 7.82 -21.22
N THR A 281 -27.86 7.23 -22.33
CA THR A 281 -28.11 5.81 -22.61
C THR A 281 -26.82 5.03 -22.44
N ILE A 282 -26.86 3.97 -21.63
CA ILE A 282 -25.78 2.99 -21.46
C ILE A 282 -26.37 1.59 -21.51
N THR A 283 -25.56 0.57 -21.71
CA THR A 283 -26.01 -0.83 -21.71
C THR A 283 -26.12 -1.38 -20.30
N GLN A 284 -26.93 -2.43 -20.11
CA GLN A 284 -26.97 -3.20 -18.86
C GLN A 284 -25.59 -3.71 -18.46
N SER A 285 -24.78 -4.18 -19.43
CA SER A 285 -23.43 -4.70 -19.15
C SER A 285 -22.47 -3.63 -18.60
N GLU A 286 -22.61 -2.38 -19.06
CA GLU A 286 -21.85 -1.23 -18.56
C GLU A 286 -22.34 -0.82 -17.18
N LEU A 287 -23.67 -0.73 -16.99
CA LEU A 287 -24.27 -0.41 -15.71
C LEU A 287 -23.93 -1.45 -14.63
N SER A 288 -24.08 -2.75 -14.92
CA SER A 288 -23.78 -3.82 -13.98
C SER A 288 -22.30 -3.85 -13.60
N LEU A 289 -21.40 -3.55 -14.55
CA LEU A 289 -19.97 -3.43 -14.29
C LEU A 289 -19.68 -2.25 -13.36
N LEU A 290 -20.24 -1.07 -13.62
CA LEU A 290 -19.98 0.16 -12.88
C LEU A 290 -20.78 0.31 -11.57
N ALA A 291 -21.86 -0.45 -11.36
CA ALA A 291 -22.72 -0.29 -10.19
C ALA A 291 -22.01 -0.71 -8.89
N ALA A 292 -21.79 0.22 -7.94
CA ALA A 292 -21.09 -0.08 -6.70
C ALA A 292 -22.04 -0.27 -5.52
N GLU A 293 -22.95 0.69 -5.30
CA GLU A 293 -23.87 0.71 -4.16
C GLU A 293 -25.23 1.30 -4.55
N LEU A 294 -26.30 0.52 -4.39
CA LEU A 294 -27.68 0.95 -4.54
C LEU A 294 -28.21 1.42 -3.18
N ARG A 295 -28.74 2.65 -3.12
CA ARG A 295 -29.34 3.22 -1.91
C ARG A 295 -30.84 3.27 -2.02
N VAL A 296 -31.52 2.76 -1.00
CA VAL A 296 -32.97 2.60 -0.97
C VAL A 296 -33.50 3.13 0.39
N PRO A 297 -34.65 3.83 0.40
CA PRO A 297 -35.25 4.28 1.66
C PRO A 297 -35.77 3.09 2.48
N GLN A 298 -35.67 3.20 3.79
CA GLN A 298 -36.27 2.26 4.73
C GLN A 298 -37.76 2.53 4.94
N ASP A 299 -38.53 1.49 5.26
CA ASP A 299 -39.91 1.61 5.72
C ASP A 299 -39.94 2.06 7.19
N ALA A 300 -40.09 3.37 7.41
CA ALA A 300 -40.15 3.96 8.75
C ALA A 300 -41.35 3.44 9.58
N ALA A 301 -42.40 2.89 8.95
CA ALA A 301 -43.58 2.37 9.65
C ALA A 301 -43.38 0.95 10.20
N ARG A 302 -42.33 0.24 9.77
CA ARG A 302 -42.04 -1.15 10.12
C ARG A 302 -40.67 -1.35 10.76
N GLU A 303 -40.18 -0.37 11.54
CA GLU A 303 -38.94 -0.53 12.28
C GLU A 303 -39.09 -1.63 13.36
N ASN A 304 -38.36 -2.74 13.21
CA ASN A 304 -38.37 -3.86 14.14
C ASN A 304 -37.54 -3.54 15.41
N GLY A 305 -38.04 -2.60 16.23
CA GLY A 305 -37.64 -2.44 17.63
C GLY A 305 -36.33 -1.69 17.92
N CYS A 306 -35.57 -1.25 16.91
CA CYS A 306 -34.38 -0.40 17.14
C CYS A 306 -34.77 1.08 17.13
N ALA A 307 -34.87 1.71 18.31
CA ALA A 307 -35.28 3.12 18.44
C ALA A 307 -34.24 4.17 17.93
N LYS A 308 -33.11 3.72 17.38
CA LYS A 308 -32.01 4.57 16.88
C LYS A 308 -31.88 4.41 15.37
N PRO A 309 -31.49 5.46 14.63
CA PRO A 309 -31.29 5.37 13.18
C PRO A 309 -30.19 4.33 12.89
N LEU A 310 -30.60 3.27 12.19
CA LEU A 310 -29.78 2.12 11.83
C LEU A 310 -29.83 1.96 10.32
N ASP A 311 -28.66 1.93 9.67
CA ASP A 311 -28.55 1.55 8.27
C ASP A 311 -28.15 0.08 8.15
N VAL A 312 -28.62 -0.59 7.10
CA VAL A 312 -28.22 -1.95 6.75
C VAL A 312 -27.52 -1.91 5.39
N LEU A 313 -26.27 -2.37 5.35
CA LEU A 313 -25.49 -2.54 4.12
C LEU A 313 -25.34 -4.02 3.81
N VAL A 314 -26.00 -4.50 2.77
CA VAL A 314 -25.85 -5.87 2.29
C VAL A 314 -24.77 -5.93 1.23
N LEU A 315 -23.71 -6.70 1.50
CA LEU A 315 -22.60 -6.93 0.58
C LEU A 315 -22.86 -8.15 -0.31
N PRO A 316 -22.53 -8.08 -1.61
CA PRO A 316 -22.62 -9.24 -2.51
C PRO A 316 -21.52 -10.27 -2.19
N ALA A 317 -21.69 -11.50 -2.65
CA ALA A 317 -20.70 -12.58 -2.48
C ALA A 317 -20.10 -13.06 -3.81
N GLY A 318 -20.52 -12.49 -4.94
CA GLY A 318 -20.00 -12.80 -6.26
C GLY A 318 -20.46 -14.14 -6.84
N GLY A 319 -20.94 -15.05 -6.01
CA GLY A 319 -21.63 -16.27 -6.37
C GLY A 319 -22.44 -16.77 -5.17
N HIS A 320 -23.49 -17.54 -5.43
CA HIS A 320 -24.42 -18.02 -4.41
C HIS A 320 -24.62 -19.51 -4.59
N PHE A 321 -24.46 -20.29 -3.52
CA PHE A 321 -24.66 -21.74 -3.58
C PHE A 321 -26.15 -22.12 -3.60
N ASP A 322 -27.02 -21.19 -3.21
CA ASP A 322 -28.47 -21.36 -3.09
C ASP A 322 -29.26 -20.69 -4.24
N LEU A 323 -28.57 -20.20 -5.27
CA LEU A 323 -29.13 -19.66 -6.51
C LEU A 323 -28.55 -20.40 -7.74
N SER A 324 -29.14 -20.15 -8.90
CA SER A 324 -28.63 -20.68 -10.18
C SER A 324 -27.18 -20.23 -10.44
N PRO A 325 -26.31 -21.14 -10.91
CA PRO A 325 -24.92 -20.82 -11.18
C PRO A 325 -24.79 -19.85 -12.36
N LEU A 326 -23.74 -19.03 -12.32
CA LEU A 326 -23.37 -18.11 -13.39
C LEU A 326 -22.35 -18.75 -14.32
N GLU A 327 -22.23 -18.21 -15.54
CA GLU A 327 -21.10 -18.49 -16.42
C GLU A 327 -19.77 -18.17 -15.72
N ALA A 328 -18.73 -18.97 -16.00
CA ALA A 328 -17.46 -18.89 -15.29
C ALA A 328 -16.81 -17.50 -15.30
N ASP A 329 -16.79 -16.83 -16.46
CA ASP A 329 -16.24 -15.46 -16.59
C ASP A 329 -17.05 -14.45 -15.76
N THR A 330 -18.38 -14.52 -15.83
CA THR A 330 -19.30 -13.64 -15.10
C THR A 330 -19.19 -13.86 -13.59
N LEU A 331 -19.07 -15.12 -13.15
CA LEU A 331 -18.84 -15.51 -11.77
C LEU A 331 -17.51 -14.95 -11.25
N ALA A 332 -16.43 -15.08 -12.03
CA ALA A 332 -15.11 -14.57 -11.65
C ALA A 332 -15.10 -13.06 -11.48
N LEU A 333 -15.71 -12.31 -12.42
CA LEU A 333 -15.83 -10.86 -12.33
C LEU A 333 -16.71 -10.42 -11.15
N ALA A 334 -17.84 -11.10 -10.94
CA ALA A 334 -18.72 -10.82 -9.80
C ALA A 334 -18.02 -11.11 -8.45
N ALA A 335 -17.21 -12.16 -8.37
CA ALA A 335 -16.38 -12.48 -7.20
C ALA A 335 -15.29 -11.43 -6.96
N ALA A 336 -14.56 -11.02 -8.00
CA ALA A 336 -13.55 -9.97 -7.92
C ALA A 336 -14.17 -8.64 -7.43
N LYS A 337 -15.31 -8.27 -7.99
CA LYS A 337 -16.05 -7.06 -7.60
C LYS A 337 -16.58 -7.12 -6.17
N SER A 338 -17.10 -8.28 -5.74
CA SER A 338 -17.60 -8.47 -4.37
C SER A 338 -16.47 -8.40 -3.34
N ARG A 339 -15.31 -8.96 -3.67
CA ARG A 339 -14.10 -8.85 -2.86
C ARG A 339 -13.64 -7.41 -2.71
N TRP A 340 -13.66 -6.65 -3.81
CA TRP A 340 -13.35 -5.24 -3.79
C TRP A 340 -14.36 -4.43 -2.97
N LEU A 341 -15.67 -4.69 -3.11
CA LEU A 341 -16.70 -4.01 -2.33
C LEU A 341 -16.53 -4.23 -0.83
N LEU A 342 -16.16 -5.44 -0.41
CA LEU A 342 -15.82 -5.73 1.00
C LEU A 342 -14.56 -4.97 1.44
N ALA A 343 -13.51 -4.96 0.62
CA ALA A 343 -12.28 -4.21 0.91
C ALA A 343 -12.55 -2.70 1.03
N ARG A 344 -13.35 -2.14 0.13
CA ARG A 344 -13.80 -0.74 0.18
C ARG A 344 -14.61 -0.46 1.43
N ALA A 345 -15.61 -1.28 1.75
CA ALA A 345 -16.46 -1.09 2.93
C ALA A 345 -15.65 -1.16 4.23
N SER A 346 -14.69 -2.07 4.29
CA SER A 346 -13.72 -2.17 5.40
C SER A 346 -12.86 -0.91 5.49
N TRP A 347 -12.21 -0.54 4.40
CA TRP A 347 -11.33 0.61 4.34
C TRP A 347 -12.08 1.90 4.70
N ALA A 348 -13.20 2.18 4.03
CA ALA A 348 -14.01 3.38 4.28
C ALA A 348 -14.81 3.35 5.61
N GLN A 349 -14.64 2.35 6.47
CA GLN A 349 -15.34 2.23 7.76
C GLN A 349 -16.86 2.34 7.64
N GLN A 350 -17.40 1.74 6.58
CA GLN A 350 -18.83 1.80 6.27
C GLN A 350 -19.69 0.89 7.15
N CYS A 351 -19.09 -0.09 7.82
CA CYS A 351 -19.79 -1.05 8.70
C CYS A 351 -19.23 -0.98 10.12
N ASP A 352 -20.13 -0.86 11.11
CA ASP A 352 -19.80 -0.92 12.54
C ASP A 352 -19.94 -2.31 13.14
N MET A 353 -20.60 -3.21 12.43
CA MET A 353 -20.82 -4.59 12.83
C MET A 353 -21.06 -5.41 11.56
N LEU A 354 -20.68 -6.67 11.59
CA LEU A 354 -20.82 -7.60 10.48
C LEU A 354 -21.64 -8.81 10.91
N MET A 355 -22.69 -9.11 10.17
CA MET A 355 -23.50 -10.31 10.28
C MET A 355 -23.22 -11.22 9.09
N ILE A 356 -22.86 -12.46 9.37
CA ILE A 356 -22.36 -13.42 8.38
C ILE A 356 -23.41 -14.50 8.13
N ALA A 357 -23.89 -14.59 6.88
CA ALA A 357 -24.76 -15.66 6.38
C ALA A 357 -23.96 -16.58 5.43
N THR A 358 -23.27 -17.57 6.01
CA THR A 358 -22.27 -18.44 5.35
C THR A 358 -21.06 -17.65 4.82
N ALA A 359 -19.93 -17.71 5.51
CA ALA A 359 -18.72 -16.97 5.17
C ALA A 359 -18.02 -17.49 3.90
N ALA A 360 -18.04 -18.79 3.65
CA ALA A 360 -17.39 -19.42 2.50
C ALA A 360 -18.05 -20.73 2.11
N THR A 361 -17.99 -21.07 0.82
CA THR A 361 -18.49 -22.37 0.29
C THR A 361 -17.38 -23.25 -0.27
N GLN A 362 -16.14 -22.77 -0.30
CA GLN A 362 -14.96 -23.51 -0.73
C GLN A 362 -13.70 -23.03 -0.01
N ARG A 363 -12.64 -23.84 -0.04
CA ARG A 363 -11.38 -23.58 0.70
C ARG A 363 -10.70 -22.27 0.29
N GLU A 364 -10.65 -21.96 -1.01
CA GLU A 364 -10.00 -20.73 -1.48
C GLU A 364 -10.72 -19.49 -0.95
N GLN A 365 -12.06 -19.48 -1.01
CA GLN A 365 -12.87 -18.41 -0.45
C GLN A 365 -12.68 -18.28 1.06
N ALA A 366 -12.57 -19.40 1.79
CA ALA A 366 -12.35 -19.39 3.22
C ALA A 366 -11.03 -18.71 3.61
N MET A 367 -9.94 -18.95 2.86
CA MET A 367 -8.67 -18.25 3.08
C MET A 367 -8.81 -16.75 2.81
N GLN A 368 -9.44 -16.37 1.70
CA GLN A 368 -9.60 -14.96 1.33
C GLN A 368 -10.51 -14.20 2.31
N MET A 369 -11.65 -14.78 2.67
CA MET A 369 -12.60 -14.20 3.62
C MET A 369 -12.00 -14.14 5.03
N GLY A 370 -11.29 -15.19 5.47
CA GLY A 370 -10.57 -15.20 6.74
C GLY A 370 -9.58 -14.04 6.86
N GLN A 371 -8.77 -13.82 5.83
CA GLN A 371 -7.84 -12.68 5.79
C GLN A 371 -8.57 -11.32 5.80
N ALA A 372 -9.66 -11.19 5.03
CA ALA A 372 -10.42 -9.96 4.96
C ALA A 372 -11.07 -9.59 6.30
N LEU A 373 -11.70 -10.57 6.97
CA LEU A 373 -12.34 -10.38 8.27
C LEU A 373 -11.30 -10.17 9.40
N TRP A 374 -10.19 -10.91 9.38
CA TRP A 374 -9.09 -10.68 10.32
C TRP A 374 -8.55 -9.26 10.21
N ARG A 375 -8.30 -8.75 8.99
CA ARG A 375 -7.87 -7.36 8.77
C ARG A 375 -8.91 -6.35 9.23
N TRP A 376 -10.18 -6.56 8.87
CA TRP A 376 -11.28 -5.69 9.31
C TRP A 376 -11.35 -5.61 10.84
N GLN A 377 -11.06 -6.72 11.52
CA GLN A 377 -11.03 -6.77 12.98
C GLN A 377 -9.80 -6.09 13.57
N GLN A 378 -8.60 -6.33 13.02
CA GLN A 378 -7.36 -5.67 13.45
C GLN A 378 -7.44 -4.15 13.32
N ASP A 379 -8.13 -3.66 12.29
CA ASP A 379 -8.36 -2.24 12.12
C ASP A 379 -9.24 -1.65 13.23
N ARG A 380 -9.95 -2.46 14.03
CA ARG A 380 -10.74 -2.00 15.19
C ARG A 380 -9.90 -2.01 16.45
N ASP A 381 -9.87 -0.87 17.13
CA ASP A 381 -9.46 -0.79 18.54
C ASP A 381 -10.51 -1.51 19.39
N VAL A 382 -10.34 -2.82 19.62
CA VAL A 382 -11.22 -3.61 20.52
C VAL A 382 -10.73 -3.39 21.95
N GLN A 383 -11.57 -2.80 22.80
CA GLN A 383 -11.27 -2.68 24.23
C GLN A 383 -11.56 -4.01 24.94
N VAL A 384 -10.85 -4.27 26.05
CA VAL A 384 -11.09 -5.46 26.87
C VAL A 384 -12.54 -5.43 27.38
N GLY A 385 -13.32 -6.47 27.05
CA GLY A 385 -14.72 -6.59 27.44
C GLY A 385 -15.74 -6.06 26.43
N ASP A 386 -15.31 -5.56 25.27
CA ASP A 386 -16.23 -5.24 24.18
C ASP A 386 -16.88 -6.51 23.62
N LYS A 387 -18.16 -6.40 23.26
CA LYS A 387 -18.90 -7.48 22.61
C LYS A 387 -18.39 -7.68 21.18
N PRO A 388 -18.45 -8.92 20.65
CA PRO A 388 -17.95 -9.22 19.31
C PRO A 388 -18.73 -8.43 18.25
N ALA A 389 -17.99 -7.82 17.32
CA ALA A 389 -18.57 -7.06 16.21
C ALA A 389 -18.77 -7.89 14.94
N ILE A 390 -18.30 -9.14 14.93
CA ILE A 390 -18.55 -10.11 13.86
C ILE A 390 -19.46 -11.20 14.42
N ILE A 391 -20.58 -11.45 13.76
CA ILE A 391 -21.62 -12.37 14.25
C ILE A 391 -22.00 -13.34 13.13
N TRP A 392 -21.75 -14.62 13.36
CA TRP A 392 -22.27 -15.68 12.50
C TRP A 392 -23.77 -15.87 12.76
N CYS A 393 -24.57 -15.77 11.71
CA CYS A 393 -26.02 -15.88 11.78
C CYS A 393 -26.44 -17.20 11.15
N LEU A 394 -26.71 -18.18 12.01
CA LEU A 394 -27.06 -19.54 11.64
C LEU A 394 -28.55 -19.60 11.37
N SER A 395 -28.90 -19.77 10.10
CA SER A 395 -30.28 -19.88 9.62
C SER A 395 -30.54 -21.24 8.97
N GLN A 396 -31.79 -21.53 8.64
CA GLN A 396 -32.14 -22.71 7.85
C GLN A 396 -31.55 -22.72 6.43
N TRP A 397 -31.03 -21.58 5.95
CA TRP A 397 -30.36 -21.44 4.65
C TRP A 397 -28.83 -21.46 4.76
N ASP A 398 -28.28 -21.88 5.91
CA ASP A 398 -26.85 -22.08 6.08
C ASP A 398 -26.36 -23.28 5.25
N GLN A 399 -25.14 -23.21 4.71
CA GLN A 399 -24.57 -24.30 3.90
C GLN A 399 -24.49 -25.62 4.68
N ARG A 400 -24.29 -25.55 6.01
CA ARG A 400 -24.26 -26.71 6.90
C ARG A 400 -25.58 -27.47 6.90
N VAL A 401 -26.69 -26.74 6.75
CA VAL A 401 -28.04 -27.31 6.73
C VAL A 401 -28.40 -27.79 5.32
N VAL A 402 -28.07 -26.99 4.30
CA VAL A 402 -28.49 -27.25 2.91
C VAL A 402 -27.62 -28.32 2.22
N GLN A 403 -26.31 -28.34 2.47
CA GLN A 403 -25.33 -29.18 1.77
C GLN A 403 -24.51 -30.08 2.70
N ALA A 404 -24.70 -30.00 4.02
CA ALA A 404 -23.92 -30.73 5.02
C ALA A 404 -22.39 -30.47 5.00
N GLU A 405 -21.96 -29.32 4.45
CA GLU A 405 -20.56 -28.88 4.41
C GLU A 405 -20.30 -27.66 5.32
N ASN A 406 -19.07 -27.49 5.82
CA ASN A 406 -18.71 -26.40 6.74
C ASN A 406 -17.30 -25.82 6.49
N PHE A 407 -17.20 -24.85 5.58
CA PHE A 407 -15.96 -24.10 5.35
C PHE A 407 -15.78 -22.91 6.30
N ASP A 408 -16.87 -22.44 6.91
CA ASP A 408 -16.87 -21.33 7.87
C ASP A 408 -15.94 -21.58 9.07
N SER A 409 -15.75 -22.84 9.46
CA SER A 409 -14.81 -23.20 10.53
C SER A 409 -13.38 -22.71 10.26
N ALA A 410 -12.93 -22.69 9.00
CA ALA A 410 -11.61 -22.16 8.64
C ALA A 410 -11.57 -20.63 8.73
N VAL A 411 -12.65 -19.96 8.35
CA VAL A 411 -12.79 -18.49 8.48
C VAL A 411 -12.79 -18.09 9.95
N GLN A 412 -13.57 -18.77 10.78
CA GLN A 412 -13.67 -18.52 12.23
C GLN A 412 -12.31 -18.66 12.92
N ARG A 413 -11.54 -19.70 12.61
CA ARG A 413 -10.17 -19.88 13.13
C ARG A 413 -9.22 -18.78 12.69
N ALA A 414 -9.36 -18.26 11.46
CA ALA A 414 -8.52 -17.18 10.95
C ALA A 414 -8.84 -15.83 11.59
N VAL A 415 -10.12 -15.57 11.88
CA VAL A 415 -10.58 -14.36 12.59
C VAL A 415 -10.11 -14.38 14.04
N GLY A 416 -10.34 -15.52 14.72
CA GLY A 416 -9.69 -15.88 15.98
C GLY A 416 -10.66 -16.45 17.03
N THR A 417 -10.68 -15.93 18.26
CA THR A 417 -11.34 -16.59 19.42
C THR A 417 -12.85 -16.36 19.48
N ALA A 418 -13.60 -17.45 19.70
CA ALA A 418 -15.05 -17.41 19.87
C ALA A 418 -15.44 -16.67 21.16
N GLY A 419 -16.49 -15.85 21.10
CA GLY A 419 -17.03 -15.09 22.24
C GLY A 419 -16.33 -13.75 22.48
N GLU A 420 -15.05 -13.63 22.13
CA GLU A 420 -14.28 -12.39 22.23
C GLU A 420 -14.26 -11.64 20.90
N GLN A 421 -13.79 -12.32 19.85
CA GLN A 421 -13.51 -11.72 18.54
C GLN A 421 -14.68 -11.89 17.58
N TRP A 422 -15.41 -12.98 17.72
CA TRP A 422 -16.64 -13.23 16.98
C TRP A 422 -17.68 -13.97 17.82
N GLY A 423 -18.96 -13.77 17.50
CA GLY A 423 -20.10 -14.45 18.11
C GLY A 423 -20.91 -15.27 17.12
N ALA A 424 -21.84 -16.07 17.61
CA ALA A 424 -22.81 -16.78 16.78
C ALA A 424 -24.23 -16.60 17.34
N MET A 425 -25.21 -16.51 16.45
CA MET A 425 -26.63 -16.38 16.78
C MET A 425 -27.44 -17.30 15.87
N LEU A 426 -28.48 -17.90 16.43
CA LEU A 426 -29.51 -18.56 15.66
C LEU A 426 -30.46 -17.49 15.10
N THR A 427 -30.93 -17.69 13.88
CA THR A 427 -31.92 -16.82 13.22
C THR A 427 -32.95 -17.65 12.46
N SER A 428 -33.22 -18.86 12.95
CA SER A 428 -34.12 -19.83 12.33
C SER A 428 -35.56 -19.66 12.82
N GLU A 429 -35.75 -19.44 14.12
CA GLU A 429 -37.08 -19.28 14.72
C GLU A 429 -37.38 -17.81 15.10
N PRO A 430 -38.67 -17.41 15.18
CA PRO A 430 -39.05 -16.05 15.61
C PRO A 430 -38.51 -15.66 17.00
N ARG A 431 -38.39 -16.63 17.92
CA ARG A 431 -37.80 -16.42 19.25
C ARG A 431 -36.31 -16.09 19.17
N ASP A 432 -35.60 -16.75 18.27
CA ASP A 432 -34.18 -16.51 18.04
C ASP A 432 -33.95 -15.12 17.43
N VAL A 433 -34.79 -14.75 16.45
CA VAL A 433 -34.80 -13.39 15.87
C VAL A 433 -35.05 -12.33 16.95
N THR A 434 -36.00 -12.57 17.85
CA THR A 434 -36.27 -11.66 18.98
C THR A 434 -35.05 -11.52 19.90
N ARG A 435 -34.36 -12.63 20.20
CA ARG A 435 -33.12 -12.62 21.00
C ARG A 435 -31.99 -11.86 20.28
N MET A 436 -31.84 -12.05 18.98
CA MET A 436 -30.88 -11.34 18.15
C MET A 436 -31.13 -9.83 18.18
N LEU A 437 -32.38 -9.40 17.96
CA LEU A 437 -32.77 -7.98 18.01
C LEU A 437 -32.51 -7.38 19.39
N ASN A 438 -32.91 -8.08 20.47
CA ASN A 438 -32.65 -7.63 21.84
C ASN A 438 -31.16 -7.51 22.17
N TRP A 439 -30.30 -8.31 21.54
CA TRP A 439 -28.86 -8.16 21.65
C TRP A 439 -28.33 -7.01 20.80
N LEU A 440 -28.87 -6.80 19.59
CA LEU A 440 -28.42 -5.74 18.66
C LEU A 440 -28.74 -4.33 19.19
N THR A 441 -29.96 -4.10 19.68
CA THR A 441 -30.44 -2.78 20.13
C THR A 441 -29.49 -2.04 21.09
N PRO A 442 -28.98 -2.66 22.18
CA PRO A 442 -28.02 -1.98 23.06
C PRO A 442 -26.62 -1.81 22.45
N ASN A 443 -26.26 -2.58 21.42
CA ASN A 443 -24.96 -2.52 20.74
C ASN A 443 -24.92 -1.48 19.61
N VAL A 444 -26.08 -1.01 19.14
CA VAL A 444 -26.18 0.14 18.22
C VAL A 444 -25.88 1.42 19.00
N ASP A 445 -24.61 1.81 19.04
CA ASP A 445 -24.12 2.96 19.79
C ASP A 445 -23.34 3.93 18.90
N THR A 446 -24.03 5.00 18.48
CA THR A 446 -23.44 6.10 17.71
C THR A 446 -22.38 6.86 18.47
N THR A 447 -22.43 6.91 19.81
CA THR A 447 -21.41 7.60 20.62
C THR A 447 -20.10 6.83 20.60
N ARG A 448 -20.15 5.50 20.78
CA ARG A 448 -18.98 4.63 20.65
C ARG A 448 -18.41 4.66 19.23
N ARG A 449 -19.26 4.62 18.20
CA ARG A 449 -18.82 4.80 16.80
C ARG A 449 -18.03 6.10 16.63
N MET A 450 -18.58 7.22 17.09
CA MET A 450 -17.91 8.52 16.97
C MET A 450 -16.61 8.59 17.77
N ALA A 451 -16.56 7.99 18.96
CA ALA A 451 -15.33 7.89 19.75
C ALA A 451 -14.25 7.10 18.98
N ARG A 452 -14.59 5.95 18.41
CA ARG A 452 -13.68 5.12 17.60
C ARG A 452 -13.14 5.90 16.39
N LEU A 453 -14.00 6.58 15.65
CA LEU A 453 -13.58 7.40 14.51
C LEU A 453 -12.64 8.55 14.95
N ALA A 454 -12.93 9.18 16.10
CA ALA A 454 -12.09 10.24 16.66
C ALA A 454 -10.71 9.73 17.07
N THR A 455 -10.62 8.58 17.74
CA THR A 455 -9.34 7.94 18.10
C THR A 455 -8.50 7.66 16.86
N ARG A 456 -9.12 7.18 15.77
CA ARG A 456 -8.41 6.90 14.52
C ARG A 456 -7.92 8.15 13.81
N LEU A 457 -8.74 9.20 13.80
CA LEU A 457 -8.32 10.50 13.26
C LEU A 457 -7.13 11.04 14.06
N ALA A 458 -7.18 10.93 15.40
CA ALA A 458 -6.08 11.34 16.26
C ALA A 458 -4.81 10.49 16.06
N ALA A 459 -4.94 9.17 15.90
CA ALA A 459 -3.82 8.28 15.61
C ALA A 459 -3.18 8.58 14.25
N LEU A 460 -4.00 8.83 13.21
CA LEU A 460 -3.50 9.25 11.90
C LEU A 460 -2.80 10.60 11.96
N ARG A 461 -3.35 11.55 12.73
CA ARG A 461 -2.77 12.86 12.98
C ARG A 461 -1.41 12.74 13.66
N ALA A 462 -1.32 11.94 14.73
CA ALA A 462 -0.07 11.66 15.43
C ALA A 462 0.94 10.96 14.51
N ASP A 463 0.52 9.99 13.69
CA ASP A 463 1.40 9.34 12.73
C ASP A 463 1.99 10.35 11.73
N VAL A 464 1.17 11.23 11.15
CA VAL A 464 1.67 12.27 10.23
C VAL A 464 2.60 13.26 10.95
N CYS A 465 2.21 13.75 12.12
CA CYS A 465 3.00 14.75 12.84
C CYS A 465 4.31 14.15 13.33
N ASP A 466 4.25 13.05 14.08
CA ASP A 466 5.38 12.53 14.84
C ASP A 466 6.31 11.67 13.97
N ARG A 467 5.76 10.87 13.04
CA ARG A 467 6.56 9.97 12.19
C ARG A 467 7.01 10.63 10.90
N LEU A 468 6.19 11.49 10.29
CA LEU A 468 6.48 12.01 8.94
C LEU A 468 7.15 13.39 8.97
N LEU A 469 6.57 14.34 9.69
CA LEU A 469 6.96 15.75 9.59
C LEU A 469 7.89 16.22 10.72
N SER A 470 7.66 15.78 11.96
CA SER A 470 8.51 16.14 13.10
C SER A 470 9.98 15.76 12.91
N PRO A 471 10.35 14.62 12.29
CA PRO A 471 11.75 14.29 12.05
C PRO A 471 12.48 15.26 11.11
N LEU A 472 11.74 16.06 10.34
CA LEU A 472 12.32 17.10 9.50
C LEU A 472 12.68 18.34 10.32
N LEU A 473 11.90 18.66 11.37
CA LEU A 473 12.10 19.79 12.28
C LEU A 473 13.12 19.47 13.40
N MET A 474 14.27 18.88 13.08
CA MET A 474 15.25 18.55 14.12
C MET A 474 15.78 19.82 14.82
N ASP A 475 15.38 20.04 16.08
CA ASP A 475 15.90 21.10 16.95
C ASP A 475 17.38 20.90 17.28
N GLU A 476 18.08 22.00 17.60
CA GLU A 476 19.45 21.94 18.13
C GLU A 476 19.56 20.98 19.33
N GLN A 477 18.47 20.84 20.10
CA GLN A 477 18.35 19.87 21.19
C GLN A 477 18.29 18.41 20.71
N GLN A 478 17.63 18.11 19.59
CA GLN A 478 17.58 16.77 19.01
C GLN A 478 18.90 16.40 18.30
N LEU A 479 19.61 17.41 17.82
CA LEU A 479 20.98 17.28 17.33
C LEU A 479 22.00 17.21 18.50
N SER A 480 21.58 17.43 19.74
CA SER A 480 22.47 17.38 20.89
C SER A 480 22.98 15.97 21.16
N LEU A 481 24.20 15.89 21.67
CA LEU A 481 24.82 14.64 22.10
C LEU A 481 24.01 13.93 23.19
N SER A 482 23.31 14.69 24.05
CA SER A 482 22.49 14.11 25.12
C SER A 482 21.29 13.31 24.59
N HIS A 483 20.61 13.83 23.56
CA HIS A 483 19.48 13.15 22.94
C HIS A 483 19.93 11.92 22.14
N LYS A 484 21.04 12.05 21.38
CA LYS A 484 21.64 10.91 20.66
C LYS A 484 22.04 9.78 21.61
N LYS A 485 22.56 10.08 22.80
CA LYS A 485 22.82 9.07 23.85
C LYS A 485 21.55 8.35 24.31
N GLN A 486 20.43 9.05 24.49
CA GLN A 486 19.16 8.42 24.86
C GLN A 486 18.65 7.46 23.76
N ILE A 487 18.70 7.90 22.50
CA ILE A 487 18.34 7.04 21.35
C ILE A 487 19.23 5.80 21.31
N ALA A 488 20.55 5.98 21.46
CA ALA A 488 21.51 4.89 21.46
C ALA A 488 21.25 3.88 22.58
N GLU A 489 20.95 4.35 23.80
CA GLU A 489 20.59 3.47 24.92
C GLU A 489 19.29 2.70 24.68
N GLN A 490 18.27 3.35 24.11
CA GLN A 490 16.99 2.71 23.78
C GLN A 490 17.17 1.61 22.73
N LEU A 491 17.90 1.91 21.65
CA LEU A 491 18.22 0.94 20.60
C LEU A 491 19.07 -0.22 21.15
N LEU A 492 20.08 0.09 21.96
CA LEU A 492 20.96 -0.92 22.54
C LEU A 492 20.19 -1.90 23.45
N LYS A 493 19.33 -1.38 24.33
CA LYS A 493 18.51 -2.21 25.26
C LYS A 493 17.53 -3.13 24.53
N THR A 494 16.97 -2.67 23.41
CA THR A 494 16.00 -3.44 22.62
C THR A 494 16.68 -4.49 21.75
N LEU A 495 17.74 -4.10 21.02
CA LEU A 495 18.49 -4.98 20.13
C LEU A 495 19.28 -6.06 20.89
N GLN A 496 19.85 -5.74 22.06
CA GLN A 496 20.59 -6.71 22.88
C GLN A 496 19.71 -7.90 23.30
N LYS A 497 18.44 -7.65 23.65
CA LYS A 497 17.49 -8.71 24.02
C LYS A 497 17.15 -9.63 22.85
N ARG A 498 17.50 -9.24 21.63
CA ARG A 498 17.13 -9.89 20.37
C ARG A 498 18.33 -10.19 19.48
N ALA A 499 19.46 -10.55 20.08
CA ALA A 499 20.68 -10.88 19.35
C ALA A 499 20.49 -11.98 18.28
N GLY A 500 19.53 -12.90 18.46
CA GLY A 500 19.28 -14.00 17.52
C GLY A 500 18.77 -13.58 16.13
N ILE A 501 18.15 -12.41 16.00
CA ILE A 501 17.62 -11.88 14.73
C ILE A 501 18.56 -10.87 14.06
N HIS A 502 19.78 -10.69 14.60
CA HIS A 502 20.73 -9.69 14.14
C HIS A 502 21.08 -9.85 12.65
N GLY A 503 21.28 -11.09 12.18
CA GLY A 503 21.58 -11.36 10.77
C GLY A 503 20.45 -10.92 9.83
N GLU A 504 19.20 -11.31 10.15
CA GLU A 504 18.03 -10.90 9.36
C GLU A 504 17.84 -9.37 9.36
N MET A 505 18.12 -8.72 10.49
CA MET A 505 18.08 -7.25 10.59
C MET A 505 19.10 -6.60 9.65
N LEU A 506 20.37 -7.02 9.70
CA LEU A 506 21.41 -6.45 8.82
C LEU A 506 21.10 -6.70 7.34
N GLU A 507 20.67 -7.91 6.99
CA GLU A 507 20.27 -8.23 5.61
C GLU A 507 19.11 -7.32 5.15
N SER A 508 18.18 -7.01 6.04
CA SER A 508 17.05 -6.14 5.70
C SER A 508 17.43 -4.69 5.37
N MET A 509 18.58 -4.21 5.86
CA MET A 509 19.07 -2.83 5.68
C MET A 509 19.69 -2.58 4.31
N VAL A 510 20.08 -3.63 3.58
CA VAL A 510 20.67 -3.52 2.23
C VAL A 510 19.61 -3.84 1.17
N PRO A 511 19.57 -3.12 0.04
CA PRO A 511 18.69 -3.46 -1.08
C PRO A 511 19.02 -4.85 -1.64
N PRO A 512 18.02 -5.64 -2.09
CA PRO A 512 18.28 -6.93 -2.71
C PRO A 512 19.11 -6.77 -3.99
N ARG A 513 20.00 -7.75 -4.26
CA ARG A 513 20.91 -7.72 -5.41
C ARG A 513 20.20 -7.44 -6.74
N GLU A 514 19.04 -8.07 -6.96
CA GLU A 514 18.32 -7.95 -8.23
C GLU A 514 17.84 -6.51 -8.48
N GLN A 515 17.50 -5.76 -7.42
CA GLN A 515 17.11 -4.35 -7.55
C GLN A 515 18.27 -3.49 -8.06
N ILE A 516 19.47 -3.67 -7.52
CA ILE A 516 20.65 -2.91 -7.93
C ILE A 516 21.05 -3.29 -9.35
N ARG A 517 20.97 -4.59 -9.67
CA ARG A 517 21.26 -5.11 -11.02
C ARG A 517 20.31 -4.54 -12.06
N ALA A 518 19.00 -4.54 -11.78
CA ALA A 518 17.97 -4.02 -12.67
C ALA A 518 18.19 -2.52 -12.96
N TRP A 519 18.61 -1.75 -11.95
CA TRP A 519 18.94 -0.34 -12.15
C TRP A 519 20.13 -0.15 -13.10
N TRP A 520 21.22 -0.90 -12.93
CA TRP A 520 22.38 -0.82 -13.83
C TRP A 520 22.06 -1.26 -15.27
N GLN A 521 21.16 -2.23 -15.43
CA GLN A 521 20.64 -2.60 -16.75
C GLN A 521 19.89 -1.41 -17.38
N GLN A 522 19.04 -0.70 -16.61
CA GLN A 522 18.31 0.48 -17.10
C GLN A 522 19.24 1.64 -17.49
N ASP A 523 20.26 1.93 -16.66
CA ASP A 523 21.26 2.97 -16.98
C ASP A 523 22.02 2.60 -18.27
N ALA A 524 22.41 1.33 -18.43
CA ALA A 524 23.07 0.88 -19.65
C ALA A 524 22.18 1.03 -20.89
N HIS A 525 20.88 0.69 -20.81
CA HIS A 525 19.94 0.82 -21.94
C HIS A 525 19.67 2.28 -22.33
N SER A 526 19.59 3.18 -21.34
CA SER A 526 19.35 4.61 -21.59
C SER A 526 20.45 5.26 -22.44
N LEU A 527 21.69 4.74 -22.34
CA LEU A 527 22.82 5.21 -23.15
C LEU A 527 22.74 4.82 -24.61
N PHE A 528 22.31 3.59 -24.88
CA PHE A 528 22.15 3.13 -26.25
C PHE A 528 21.04 3.89 -27.00
N THR A 529 20.10 4.49 -26.27
CA THR A 529 19.02 5.30 -26.86
C THR A 529 19.30 6.79 -26.95
N ALA A 530 20.23 7.32 -26.14
CA ALA A 530 20.54 8.76 -26.10
C ALA A 530 21.57 9.19 -27.15
N ASP A 531 22.46 8.29 -27.57
CA ASP A 531 23.42 8.52 -28.67
C ASP A 531 22.80 8.31 -30.08
N GLY A 532 21.48 8.16 -30.18
CA GLY A 532 20.78 7.81 -31.43
C GLY A 532 20.32 8.97 -32.33
N ASP A 533 20.53 10.23 -31.92
CA ASP A 533 20.01 11.40 -32.66
C ASP A 533 21.06 12.16 -33.50
N ASP A 534 22.29 11.66 -33.58
CA ASP A 534 23.31 12.18 -34.52
C ASP A 534 24.01 10.99 -35.20
N HIS A 535 23.39 10.42 -36.24
CA HIS A 535 24.07 9.83 -37.40
C HIS A 535 23.05 9.49 -38.48
N ASP A 536 22.81 10.46 -39.36
CA ASP A 536 22.45 10.18 -40.74
C ASP A 536 23.72 9.66 -41.47
N VAL A 537 23.52 8.77 -42.44
CA VAL A 537 24.52 8.11 -43.32
C VAL A 537 25.28 6.90 -42.73
N LEU A 538 24.64 5.72 -42.78
CA LEU A 538 25.08 4.54 -43.57
C LEU A 538 24.26 3.29 -43.21
N SER A 539 23.21 3.08 -43.99
CA SER A 539 22.61 1.75 -44.16
C SER A 539 23.57 0.84 -44.93
N GLY A 540 24.08 -0.21 -44.26
CA GLY A 540 24.81 -1.32 -44.87
C GLY A 540 24.89 -2.49 -43.89
N ALA A 541 24.18 -3.57 -44.18
CA ALA A 541 24.14 -4.79 -43.36
C ALA A 541 25.51 -5.49 -43.30
N GLY A 542 25.86 -6.10 -42.16
CA GLY A 542 27.04 -6.96 -42.07
C GLY A 542 27.45 -7.36 -40.66
N ASP A 543 27.21 -8.62 -40.34
CA ASP A 543 27.76 -9.46 -39.27
C ASP A 543 29.23 -9.12 -38.87
N TRP A 544 29.53 -9.03 -37.56
CA TRP A 544 30.87 -8.90 -36.92
C TRP A 544 31.65 -7.56 -36.97
N GLY A 545 31.05 -6.44 -36.54
CA GLY A 545 31.71 -5.13 -36.44
C GLY A 545 33.03 -5.08 -35.66
N LEU A 546 34.14 -5.22 -36.40
CA LEU A 546 35.51 -4.80 -36.04
C LEU A 546 36.08 -4.04 -37.24
N ASP A 547 35.83 -2.73 -37.32
CA ASP A 547 36.66 -1.83 -38.13
C ASP A 547 37.68 -1.17 -37.18
N ILE A 548 38.73 -1.93 -36.86
CA ILE A 548 39.93 -1.40 -36.21
C ILE A 548 40.94 -1.12 -37.31
N ASP A 549 41.20 0.17 -37.56
CA ASP A 549 42.37 0.60 -38.33
C ASP A 549 43.64 0.37 -37.48
N LEU A 550 44.26 -0.80 -37.66
CA LEU A 550 45.45 -1.27 -36.93
C LEU A 550 46.75 -0.51 -37.29
N PHE A 551 46.69 0.50 -38.17
CA PHE A 551 47.86 1.25 -38.62
C PHE A 551 47.74 2.78 -38.47
N ALA A 552 46.68 3.28 -37.85
CA ALA A 552 46.60 4.68 -37.48
C ALA A 552 47.59 4.99 -36.35
N SER A 553 48.58 5.85 -36.63
CA SER A 553 49.46 6.39 -35.60
C SER A 553 48.65 7.32 -34.69
N SER A 554 48.28 6.82 -33.51
CA SER A 554 47.59 7.61 -32.49
C SER A 554 48.46 8.81 -32.09
N THR A 555 48.10 9.98 -32.60
CA THR A 555 48.56 11.24 -32.04
C THR A 555 47.79 11.48 -30.76
N ALA A 556 48.43 11.14 -29.64
CA ALA A 556 47.94 11.41 -28.31
C ALA A 556 47.87 12.93 -28.08
N THR A 557 46.69 13.52 -28.28
CA THR A 557 46.37 14.84 -27.73
C THR A 557 44.88 14.94 -27.40
N ALA A 558 44.60 15.40 -26.17
CA ALA A 558 43.29 15.75 -25.59
C ALA A 558 42.49 14.65 -24.83
N ALA A 559 43.05 14.08 -23.77
CA ALA A 559 42.33 13.21 -22.80
C ALA A 559 41.60 13.97 -21.65
N ALA A 560 41.66 15.31 -21.62
CA ALA A 560 41.16 16.10 -20.49
C ALA A 560 39.61 16.24 -20.40
N PRO A 561 38.84 16.46 -21.50
CA PRO A 561 37.39 16.67 -21.36
C PRO A 561 36.61 15.37 -21.07
N VAL A 562 37.05 14.22 -21.60
CA VAL A 562 36.36 12.92 -21.42
C VAL A 562 36.48 12.39 -19.98
N ALA A 563 37.61 12.64 -19.32
CA ALA A 563 37.82 12.20 -17.93
C ALA A 563 36.98 13.01 -16.92
N ALA A 564 36.68 14.28 -17.20
CA ALA A 564 35.79 15.10 -16.37
C ALA A 564 34.34 14.61 -16.48
N ILE A 565 33.85 14.41 -17.72
CA ILE A 565 32.50 13.89 -18.00
C ILE A 565 32.28 12.51 -17.36
N SER A 566 33.28 11.61 -17.44
CA SER A 566 33.23 10.28 -16.82
C SER A 566 33.18 10.32 -15.28
N ARG A 567 33.84 11.29 -14.66
CA ARG A 567 33.82 11.50 -13.20
C ARG A 567 32.51 12.07 -12.72
N ASP A 568 31.98 13.07 -13.41
CA ASP A 568 30.69 13.68 -13.08
C ASP A 568 29.57 12.64 -13.17
N ARG A 569 29.61 11.80 -14.21
CA ARG A 569 28.66 10.71 -14.38
C ARG A 569 28.77 9.61 -13.31
N SER A 570 29.99 9.22 -12.93
CA SER A 570 30.18 8.23 -11.85
C SER A 570 29.60 8.73 -10.52
N ARG A 571 29.66 10.05 -10.31
CA ARG A 571 29.08 10.72 -9.13
C ARG A 571 27.56 10.74 -9.19
N GLU A 572 26.96 11.01 -10.35
CA GLU A 572 25.51 10.92 -10.57
C GLU A 572 24.99 9.50 -10.33
N GLN A 573 25.65 8.48 -10.88
CA GLN A 573 25.29 7.07 -10.68
C GLN A 573 25.40 6.67 -9.20
N ALA A 574 26.47 7.09 -8.52
CA ALA A 574 26.62 6.85 -7.09
C ALA A 574 25.55 7.55 -6.26
N GLN A 575 25.16 8.77 -6.62
CA GLN A 575 24.08 9.50 -5.97
C GLN A 575 22.74 8.79 -6.16
N ALA A 576 22.47 8.25 -7.36
CA ALA A 576 21.28 7.44 -7.62
C ALA A 576 21.25 6.16 -6.77
N MET A 577 22.39 5.47 -6.61
CA MET A 577 22.53 4.31 -5.72
C MET A 577 22.33 4.65 -4.24
N LEU A 578 22.88 5.78 -3.80
CA LEU A 578 22.64 6.29 -2.45
C LEU A 578 21.15 6.54 -2.21
N ASN A 579 20.49 7.22 -3.15
CA ASN A 579 19.06 7.52 -3.08
C ASN A 579 18.22 6.24 -3.04
N LEU A 580 18.56 5.24 -3.85
CA LEU A 580 17.88 3.94 -3.84
C LEU A 580 17.98 3.27 -2.46
N TRP A 581 19.16 3.33 -1.84
CA TRP A 581 19.38 2.75 -0.52
C TRP A 581 18.67 3.50 0.61
N LEU A 582 18.70 4.83 0.60
CA LEU A 582 17.96 5.63 1.58
C LEU A 582 16.44 5.38 1.49
N ALA A 583 15.89 5.25 0.27
CA ALA A 583 14.49 4.88 0.07
C ALA A 583 14.21 3.50 0.67
N HIS A 584 15.09 2.53 0.39
CA HIS A 584 14.97 1.17 0.90
C HIS A 584 14.86 1.15 2.43
N LEU A 585 15.76 1.85 3.14
CA LEU A 585 15.73 1.95 4.61
C LEU A 585 14.41 2.52 5.13
N GLN A 586 13.87 3.56 4.48
CA GLN A 586 12.60 4.16 4.91
C GLN A 586 11.39 3.26 4.66
N THR A 587 11.35 2.53 3.53
CA THR A 587 10.25 1.57 3.26
C THR A 587 10.20 0.41 4.25
N ARG A 588 11.31 0.07 4.94
CA ARG A 588 11.33 -0.99 5.97
C ARG A 588 10.48 -0.64 7.18
N VAL A 589 10.36 0.64 7.51
CA VAL A 589 9.53 1.13 8.62
C VAL A 589 8.05 0.82 8.37
N GLU A 590 7.62 0.72 7.12
CA GLU A 590 6.22 0.42 6.75
C GLU A 590 5.94 -1.08 6.60
N ASN A 591 6.96 -1.93 6.55
CA ASN A 591 6.79 -3.34 6.25
C ASN A 591 6.38 -4.13 7.51
N HIS A 592 5.07 -4.22 7.74
CA HIS A 592 4.49 -4.88 8.91
C HIS A 592 4.88 -6.35 9.03
N ALA A 593 5.04 -7.05 7.90
CA ALA A 593 5.48 -8.45 7.90
C ALA A 593 6.95 -8.60 8.34
N LEU A 594 7.80 -7.64 7.98
CA LEU A 594 9.17 -7.59 8.46
C LEU A 594 9.23 -7.21 9.93
N LEU A 595 8.44 -6.24 10.38
CA LEU A 595 8.34 -5.85 11.79
C LEU A 595 7.88 -7.02 12.66
N SER A 596 6.88 -7.79 12.20
CA SER A 596 6.40 -8.97 12.92
C SER A 596 7.46 -10.08 12.98
N ARG A 597 8.24 -10.27 11.90
CA ARG A 597 9.35 -11.26 11.86
C ARG A 597 10.50 -10.87 12.77
N LEU A 598 10.92 -9.61 12.72
CA LEU A 598 11.95 -9.06 13.61
C LEU A 598 11.44 -8.89 15.04
N THR A 599 10.13 -9.03 15.28
CA THR A 599 9.45 -8.75 16.56
C THR A 599 9.68 -7.33 17.09
N LEU A 600 10.35 -6.42 16.35
CA LEU A 600 10.72 -5.05 16.71
C LEU A 600 9.53 -4.11 16.65
N ASP A 601 9.48 -3.20 17.63
CA ASP A 601 8.51 -2.13 17.64
C ASP A 601 8.78 -1.15 16.47
N PRO A 602 7.74 -0.63 15.77
CA PRO A 602 7.92 0.26 14.64
C PRO A 602 8.80 1.47 14.94
N GLN A 603 8.71 2.04 16.15
CA GLN A 603 9.51 3.21 16.53
C GLN A 603 10.99 2.86 16.64
N THR A 604 11.31 1.67 17.16
CA THR A 604 12.69 1.18 17.29
C THR A 604 13.34 1.02 15.91
N VAL A 605 12.59 0.46 14.94
CA VAL A 605 13.07 0.31 13.56
C VAL A 605 13.20 1.67 12.89
N ALA A 606 12.25 2.58 13.08
CA ALA A 606 12.34 3.94 12.55
C ALA A 606 13.60 4.67 13.02
N LEU A 607 13.89 4.65 14.33
CA LEU A 607 15.09 5.25 14.91
C LEU A 607 16.38 4.63 14.33
N LEU A 608 16.45 3.30 14.22
CA LEU A 608 17.61 2.62 13.65
C LEU A 608 17.85 3.03 12.19
N MET A 609 16.80 3.02 11.36
CA MET A 609 16.91 3.39 9.95
C MET A 609 17.27 4.87 9.78
N GLN A 610 16.73 5.75 10.63
CA GLN A 610 17.04 7.18 10.60
C GLN A 610 18.49 7.47 10.97
N GLU A 611 19.01 6.91 12.08
CA GLU A 611 20.40 7.13 12.47
C GLU A 611 21.39 6.52 11.46
N THR A 612 21.02 5.41 10.83
CA THR A 612 21.77 4.82 9.72
C THR A 612 21.82 5.78 8.53
N ALA A 613 20.68 6.37 8.14
CA ALA A 613 20.61 7.33 7.05
C ALA A 613 21.45 8.59 7.32
N VAL A 614 21.42 9.13 8.55
CA VAL A 614 22.27 10.25 8.97
C VAL A 614 23.75 9.88 8.86
N ALA A 615 24.14 8.70 9.33
CA ALA A 615 25.53 8.26 9.27
C ALA A 615 26.03 8.05 7.84
N ILE A 616 25.19 7.47 6.96
CA ILE A 616 25.49 7.28 5.54
C ILE A 616 25.85 8.62 4.87
N GLN A 617 25.11 9.68 5.19
CA GLN A 617 25.38 11.01 4.64
C GLN A 617 26.57 11.69 5.32
N ARG A 618 26.66 11.65 6.66
CA ARG A 618 27.77 12.21 7.45
C ARG A 618 29.12 11.67 7.00
N LEU A 619 29.20 10.35 6.79
CA LEU A 619 30.40 9.63 6.37
C LEU A 619 30.64 9.70 4.86
N LYS A 620 29.80 10.45 4.13
CA LYS A 620 29.92 10.67 2.68
C LYS A 620 30.07 9.38 1.89
N ILE A 621 29.24 8.38 2.18
CA ILE A 621 29.29 7.08 1.49
C ILE A 621 29.11 7.22 -0.03
N VAL A 622 28.46 8.29 -0.50
CA VAL A 622 28.40 8.63 -1.94
C VAL A 622 29.78 8.75 -2.58
N ASP A 623 30.77 9.33 -1.89
CA ASP A 623 32.11 9.51 -2.47
C ASP A 623 32.82 8.14 -2.59
N LEU A 624 32.58 7.22 -1.65
CA LEU A 624 33.06 5.84 -1.72
C LEU A 624 32.41 5.07 -2.87
N LEU A 625 31.08 5.21 -3.03
CA LEU A 625 30.34 4.63 -4.15
C LEU A 625 30.83 5.18 -5.49
N ALA A 626 31.04 6.49 -5.60
CA ALA A 626 31.53 7.13 -6.82
C ALA A 626 32.94 6.63 -7.18
N ALA A 627 33.84 6.54 -6.21
CA ALA A 627 35.19 6.01 -6.40
C ALA A 627 35.17 4.52 -6.80
N SER A 628 34.26 3.73 -6.24
CA SER A 628 34.14 2.30 -6.51
C SER A 628 33.56 2.05 -7.91
N VAL A 629 32.52 2.79 -8.30
CA VAL A 629 31.92 2.76 -9.64
C VAL A 629 32.93 3.21 -10.70
N ALA A 630 33.62 4.34 -10.47
CA ALA A 630 34.61 4.88 -11.41
C ALA A 630 35.75 3.89 -11.70
N ARG A 631 36.21 3.15 -10.68
CA ARG A 631 37.25 2.11 -10.85
C ARG A 631 36.78 0.98 -11.76
N THR A 632 35.55 0.50 -11.55
CA THR A 632 34.98 -0.58 -12.36
C THR A 632 34.61 -0.16 -13.78
N ALA A 633 34.43 1.15 -14.04
CA ALA A 633 34.09 1.68 -15.36
C ALA A 633 35.30 1.73 -16.32
N GLN A 634 36.53 1.82 -15.79
CA GLN A 634 37.77 1.95 -16.58
C GLN A 634 38.30 0.61 -17.11
N GLU A 635 37.80 -0.52 -16.60
CA GLU A 635 38.25 -1.86 -16.96
C GLU A 635 37.39 -2.40 -18.11
N GLY A 636 37.86 -2.26 -19.35
CA GLY A 636 37.12 -2.57 -20.59
C GLY A 636 36.54 -4.00 -20.65
N SER A 637 35.28 -4.16 -20.25
CA SER A 637 34.55 -5.44 -20.26
C SER A 637 33.19 -5.33 -20.96
N ASP A 638 32.70 -6.48 -21.45
CA ASP A 638 31.33 -6.73 -21.94
C ASP A 638 30.27 -6.06 -21.05
N ALA A 639 29.20 -5.52 -21.66
CA ALA A 639 28.15 -4.78 -20.95
C ALA A 639 27.51 -5.57 -19.80
N LEU A 640 27.22 -6.86 -20.00
CA LEU A 640 26.67 -7.75 -18.95
C LEU A 640 27.63 -7.94 -17.77
N ARG A 641 28.92 -8.16 -18.05
CA ARG A 641 29.94 -8.31 -17.01
C ARG A 641 30.17 -7.01 -16.25
N ARG A 642 30.03 -5.85 -16.93
CA ARG A 642 30.10 -4.53 -16.31
C ARG A 642 28.97 -4.33 -15.30
N VAL A 643 27.73 -4.63 -15.69
CA VAL A 643 26.56 -4.57 -14.81
C VAL A 643 26.76 -5.44 -13.56
N GLU A 644 27.23 -6.67 -13.73
CA GLU A 644 27.45 -7.59 -12.60
C GLU A 644 28.55 -7.10 -11.65
N ARG A 645 29.65 -6.56 -12.19
CA ARG A 645 30.75 -5.99 -11.39
C ARG A 645 30.30 -4.73 -10.65
N GLN A 646 29.61 -3.81 -11.32
CA GLN A 646 29.07 -2.61 -10.69
C GLN A 646 28.06 -2.95 -9.59
N THR A 647 27.17 -3.92 -9.85
CA THR A 647 26.24 -4.44 -8.84
C THR A 647 26.97 -4.99 -7.63
N GLN A 648 27.97 -5.85 -7.84
CA GLN A 648 28.75 -6.43 -6.75
C GLN A 648 29.54 -5.37 -5.97
N CYS A 649 30.09 -4.38 -6.67
CA CYS A 649 30.86 -3.31 -6.09
C CYS A 649 30.01 -2.44 -5.16
N VAL A 650 28.83 -2.02 -5.64
CA VAL A 650 27.86 -1.25 -4.85
C VAL A 650 27.39 -2.07 -3.64
N LEU A 651 27.07 -3.36 -3.83
CA LEU A 651 26.69 -4.26 -2.73
C LEU A 651 27.80 -4.43 -1.69
N SER A 652 29.07 -4.48 -2.11
CA SER A 652 30.20 -4.53 -1.18
C SER A 652 30.24 -3.27 -0.33
N VAL A 653 30.19 -2.08 -0.94
CA VAL A 653 30.26 -0.81 -0.19
C VAL A 653 29.08 -0.70 0.79
N MET A 654 27.86 -1.02 0.36
CA MET A 654 26.67 -1.00 1.21
C MET A 654 26.75 -2.05 2.32
N GLY A 655 27.13 -3.28 1.98
CA GLY A 655 27.25 -4.39 2.92
C GLY A 655 28.35 -4.19 3.96
N ASP A 656 29.51 -3.70 3.53
CA ASP A 656 30.64 -3.35 4.39
C ASP A 656 30.25 -2.24 5.37
N PHE A 657 29.52 -1.22 4.90
CA PHE A 657 28.97 -0.20 5.80
C PHE A 657 27.98 -0.79 6.81
N VAL A 658 27.03 -1.63 6.42
CA VAL A 658 26.06 -2.21 7.36
C VAL A 658 26.73 -3.15 8.36
N ALA A 659 27.74 -3.91 7.92
CA ALA A 659 28.49 -4.84 8.76
C ALA A 659 29.40 -4.13 9.76
N TRP A 660 30.02 -3.01 9.40
CA TRP A 660 31.05 -2.38 10.22
C TRP A 660 30.73 -0.95 10.67
N LEU A 661 29.61 -0.39 10.22
CA LEU A 661 29.14 0.96 10.54
C LEU A 661 30.19 2.06 10.29
N GLY A 662 31.03 1.86 9.25
CA GLY A 662 32.13 2.76 8.89
C GLY A 662 33.44 2.54 9.68
N PHE A 663 33.44 1.74 10.75
CA PHE A 663 34.65 1.51 11.57
C PHE A 663 35.72 0.65 10.88
N GLN A 664 35.39 -0.04 9.78
CA GLN A 664 36.37 -0.79 8.98
C GLN A 664 37.47 0.12 8.43
N GLN A 665 37.13 1.36 8.08
CA GLN A 665 38.05 2.36 7.52
C GLN A 665 38.82 3.12 8.60
N VAL A 666 38.44 2.95 9.88
CA VAL A 666 39.10 3.55 11.03
C VAL A 666 40.22 2.62 11.50
N ALA A 667 41.40 3.16 11.77
CA ALA A 667 42.54 2.39 12.31
C ALA A 667 42.16 1.72 13.65
N GLU A 668 42.66 0.50 13.89
CA GLU A 668 42.27 -0.29 15.07
C GLU A 668 42.47 0.45 16.39
N SER A 669 43.54 1.26 16.51
CA SER A 669 43.83 2.06 17.69
C SER A 669 42.83 3.19 17.97
N ALA A 670 42.10 3.65 16.96
CA ALA A 670 41.12 4.72 17.07
C ALA A 670 39.67 4.22 17.19
N ARG A 671 39.46 2.90 17.14
CA ARG A 671 38.14 2.27 17.32
C ARG A 671 37.77 2.24 18.81
N PRO A 672 36.47 2.31 19.16
CA PRO A 672 36.03 2.22 20.54
C PRO A 672 36.38 0.86 21.15
N ALA A 673 36.55 0.83 22.48
CA ALA A 673 36.88 -0.40 23.19
C ALA A 673 35.71 -1.40 23.18
N SER A 674 35.99 -2.67 22.93
CA SER A 674 34.99 -3.74 23.04
C SER A 674 34.58 -3.94 24.50
N ARG A 675 33.29 -4.16 24.74
CA ARG A 675 32.76 -4.51 26.08
C ARG A 675 32.83 -6.00 26.38
N VAL A 676 33.05 -6.83 25.36
CA VAL A 676 33.08 -8.29 25.52
C VAL A 676 34.48 -8.86 25.37
N ASN A 677 35.31 -8.25 24.51
CA ASN A 677 36.73 -8.53 24.41
C ASN A 677 37.54 -7.46 25.17
N GLN A 678 37.62 -7.59 26.49
CA GLN A 678 38.25 -6.59 27.36
C GLN A 678 39.71 -6.34 26.94
N GLY A 679 40.08 -5.07 26.79
CA GLY A 679 41.42 -4.65 26.38
C GLY A 679 41.67 -4.60 24.86
N HIS A 680 40.70 -5.02 24.05
CA HIS A 680 40.78 -4.92 22.59
C HIS A 680 39.75 -3.93 22.02
N PRO A 681 40.04 -3.26 20.89
CA PRO A 681 39.05 -2.44 20.19
C PRO A 681 37.96 -3.30 19.54
N ILE A 682 36.80 -2.71 19.25
CA ILE A 682 35.73 -3.39 18.51
C ILE A 682 36.24 -3.87 17.14
N PHE A 683 35.73 -5.02 16.70
CA PHE A 683 36.11 -5.62 15.42
C PHE A 683 37.62 -5.89 15.29
N ALA A 684 38.35 -5.90 16.41
CA ALA A 684 39.71 -6.40 16.42
C ALA A 684 39.68 -7.83 15.91
N ARG A 685 40.69 -8.19 15.10
CA ARG A 685 40.90 -9.60 14.82
C ARG A 685 41.00 -10.31 16.18
N PRO A 686 40.29 -11.43 16.38
CA PRO A 686 40.55 -12.25 17.55
C PRO A 686 42.07 -12.42 17.61
N PRO A 687 42.72 -12.25 18.78
CA PRO A 687 44.14 -12.50 18.85
C PRO A 687 44.33 -13.86 18.18
N GLN A 688 45.04 -13.88 17.04
CA GLN A 688 45.58 -15.13 16.57
C GLN A 688 46.25 -15.64 17.81
N GLN A 689 45.76 -16.74 18.39
CA GLN A 689 46.55 -17.46 19.35
C GLN A 689 47.82 -17.74 18.57
N THR A 690 48.81 -16.89 18.77
CA THR A 690 50.16 -17.06 18.31
C THR A 690 50.65 -18.14 19.26
N GLN A 691 50.09 -19.35 19.08
CA GLN A 691 50.88 -20.54 19.22
C GLN A 691 52.04 -20.25 18.28
N LEU A 692 53.17 -19.85 18.86
CA LEU A 692 54.46 -20.17 18.29
C LEU A 692 54.37 -21.66 17.97
N TRP A 693 53.99 -21.98 16.73
CA TRP A 693 53.89 -23.35 16.30
C TRP A 693 55.32 -23.85 16.20
N ASP A 694 55.80 -24.49 17.26
CA ASP A 694 56.96 -25.38 17.14
C ASP A 694 56.67 -26.34 15.98
N ALA A 695 57.59 -26.39 15.02
CA ALA A 695 57.48 -27.19 13.82
C ALA A 695 57.32 -28.69 14.19
N GLY A 696 56.08 -29.14 14.39
CA GLY A 696 55.80 -30.50 14.83
C GLY A 696 54.44 -30.78 15.47
N LYS A 697 53.66 -29.79 15.90
CA LYS A 697 52.31 -30.04 16.47
C LYS A 697 51.21 -29.92 15.42
N ARG A 698 50.51 -31.04 15.17
CA ARG A 698 49.41 -31.17 14.20
C ARG A 698 48.19 -30.30 14.57
N LEU A 699 47.52 -29.78 13.54
CA LEU A 699 46.25 -29.03 13.53
C LEU A 699 45.03 -29.86 14.03
N THR A 700 45.12 -30.54 15.16
CA THR A 700 44.09 -31.51 15.60
C THR A 700 43.50 -31.25 16.98
N ARG A 701 43.80 -30.12 17.63
CA ARG A 701 43.21 -29.78 18.93
C ARG A 701 42.49 -28.44 18.89
N LEU A 702 41.17 -28.51 18.71
CA LEU A 702 40.24 -27.44 19.07
C LEU A 702 40.23 -27.33 20.60
N GLU A 703 40.21 -26.11 21.14
CA GLU A 703 40.10 -25.91 22.59
C GLU A 703 38.75 -26.39 23.14
N ALA A 704 38.74 -26.83 24.41
CA ALA A 704 37.59 -27.47 25.03
C ALA A 704 36.33 -26.58 25.20
N ARG A 705 36.46 -25.26 24.99
CA ARG A 705 35.34 -24.31 25.01
C ARG A 705 35.24 -23.59 23.67
N PRO A 706 34.18 -23.79 22.89
CA PRO A 706 33.99 -23.07 21.64
C PRO A 706 33.84 -21.58 21.95
N VAL A 707 34.70 -20.76 21.34
CA VAL A 707 34.59 -19.31 21.41
C VAL A 707 33.42 -18.89 20.52
N ASN A 708 32.39 -18.26 21.10
CA ASN A 708 31.24 -17.78 20.35
C ASN A 708 31.57 -16.47 19.62
N THR A 709 32.34 -16.58 18.53
CA THR A 709 32.77 -15.44 17.70
C THR A 709 31.60 -14.61 17.19
N THR A 710 30.46 -15.25 16.91
CA THR A 710 29.23 -14.56 16.48
C THR A 710 28.70 -13.63 17.57
N ALA A 711 28.69 -14.08 18.83
CA ALA A 711 28.29 -13.23 19.94
C ALA A 711 29.23 -12.02 20.10
N PHE A 712 30.55 -12.22 20.02
CA PHE A 712 31.51 -11.11 20.07
C PHE A 712 31.26 -10.09 18.96
N TYR A 713 31.04 -10.53 17.73
CA TYR A 713 30.70 -9.65 16.63
C TYR A 713 29.41 -8.85 16.89
N ILE A 714 28.34 -9.50 17.35
CA ILE A 714 27.06 -8.81 17.62
C ILE A 714 27.23 -7.74 18.69
N TYR A 715 27.93 -8.05 19.78
CA TYR A 715 28.14 -7.07 20.84
C TYR A 715 29.10 -5.94 20.43
N ASP A 716 30.14 -6.23 19.66
CA ASP A 716 31.01 -5.21 19.08
C ASP A 716 30.23 -4.30 18.13
N TRP A 717 29.33 -4.87 17.30
CA TRP A 717 28.44 -4.12 16.42
C TRP A 717 27.50 -3.20 17.20
N LEU A 718 26.95 -3.67 18.32
CA LEU A 718 26.11 -2.86 19.20
C LEU A 718 26.88 -1.70 19.86
N VAL A 719 28.14 -1.91 20.23
CA VAL A 719 29.02 -0.84 20.72
C VAL A 719 29.34 0.15 19.59
N ALA A 720 29.61 -0.35 18.39
CA ALA A 720 29.84 0.46 17.19
C ALA A 720 28.62 1.34 16.88
N LEU A 721 27.41 0.77 16.93
CA LEU A 721 26.15 1.49 16.72
C LEU A 721 25.98 2.62 17.75
N ASN A 722 26.24 2.33 19.03
CA ASN A 722 26.16 3.34 20.08
C ASN A 722 27.10 4.53 19.78
N THR A 723 28.37 4.23 19.46
CA THR A 723 29.35 5.28 19.11
C THR A 723 28.96 6.03 17.84
N LEU A 724 28.45 5.35 16.82
CA LEU A 724 28.00 5.98 15.57
C LEU A 724 26.86 6.98 15.82
N ILE A 725 25.87 6.61 16.64
CA ILE A 725 24.74 7.48 16.96
C ILE A 725 25.21 8.72 17.74
N GLU A 726 26.11 8.53 18.72
CA GLU A 726 26.69 9.67 19.45
C GLU A 726 27.44 10.62 18.52
N GLN A 727 28.17 10.10 17.53
CA GLN A 727 28.87 10.91 16.54
C GLN A 727 27.95 11.55 15.48
N ASN A 728 26.69 11.13 15.37
CA ASN A 728 25.70 11.79 14.53
C ASN A 728 25.15 13.08 15.16
N ALA A 729 25.55 13.41 16.40
CA ALA A 729 25.20 14.69 17.01
C ALA A 729 25.64 15.87 16.10
N GLY A 730 24.73 16.83 15.89
CA GLY A 730 24.95 17.98 14.99
C GLY A 730 24.66 17.72 13.50
N TYR A 731 24.37 16.48 13.09
CA TYR A 731 24.08 16.15 11.70
C TYR A 731 22.60 15.80 11.48
N SER A 732 22.02 16.32 10.40
CA SER A 732 20.69 15.95 9.91
C SER A 732 20.79 15.37 8.50
N ALA A 733 19.90 14.43 8.18
CA ALA A 733 19.87 13.80 6.86
C ALA A 733 19.29 14.71 5.75
N THR A 734 18.62 15.79 6.14
CA THR A 734 18.10 16.83 5.24
C THR A 734 18.08 18.14 6.00
N PRO A 735 19.13 18.98 5.88
CA PRO A 735 19.15 20.27 6.54
C PRO A 735 18.07 21.19 5.94
N LEU A 736 17.25 21.79 6.80
CA LEU A 736 16.25 22.80 6.43
C LEU A 736 16.83 24.21 6.59
N PRO A 737 16.68 25.10 5.58
CA PRO A 737 16.87 26.54 5.77
C PRO A 737 15.94 27.09 6.87
N GLY A 738 16.37 28.14 7.58
CA GLY A 738 15.60 28.72 8.70
C GLY A 738 14.15 29.10 8.34
N GLU A 739 13.94 29.76 7.20
CA GLU A 739 12.60 30.13 6.74
C GLU A 739 11.71 28.91 6.45
N ALA A 740 12.25 27.87 5.81
CA ALA A 740 11.52 26.64 5.51
C ALA A 740 11.18 25.85 6.79
N ARG A 741 12.06 25.94 7.80
CA ARG A 741 11.85 25.37 9.13
C ARG A 741 10.70 26.08 9.86
N ASP A 742 10.67 27.41 9.83
CA ASP A 742 9.59 28.18 10.46
C ASP A 742 8.24 27.89 9.79
N GLN A 743 8.21 27.83 8.45
CA GLN A 743 7.03 27.43 7.69
C GLN A 743 6.53 26.03 8.08
N LEU A 744 7.44 25.05 8.16
CA LEU A 744 7.09 23.69 8.55
C LEU A 744 6.62 23.62 10.02
N ALA A 745 7.18 24.42 10.92
CA ALA A 745 6.72 24.51 12.32
C ALA A 745 5.29 25.05 12.42
N VAL A 746 4.94 26.07 11.62
CA VAL A 746 3.56 26.58 11.52
C VAL A 746 2.61 25.52 10.98
N LEU A 747 3.01 24.80 9.92
CA LEU A 747 2.22 23.70 9.36
C LEU A 747 2.01 22.58 10.37
N LEU A 748 3.05 22.21 11.12
CA LEU A 748 2.97 21.17 12.14
C LEU A 748 2.07 21.58 13.30
N ALA A 749 2.12 22.84 13.74
CA ALA A 749 1.20 23.37 14.74
C ALA A 749 -0.27 23.33 14.27
N GLY A 750 -0.54 23.69 13.00
CA GLY A 750 -1.87 23.55 12.39
C GLY A 750 -2.32 22.09 12.26
N LEU A 751 -1.38 21.19 11.92
CA LEU A 751 -1.61 19.75 11.92
C LEU A 751 -1.76 19.15 13.31
N GLN A 752 -1.43 19.84 14.41
CA GLN A 752 -1.62 19.40 15.80
C GLN A 752 -2.86 20.00 16.51
N GLY A 753 -3.32 21.19 16.11
CA GLY A 753 -4.56 21.84 16.61
C GLY A 753 -5.84 21.31 15.99
#